data_AF-A0AAU0M9B1-F1
#
_entry.id   AF-A0AAU0M9B1-F1
#
_cell.length_a   1.000
_cell.length_b   1.000
_cell.length_c   1.000
_cell.angle_alpha   90.00
_cell.angle_beta   90.00
_cell.angle_gamma   90.00
#
_symmetry.space_group_name_H-M   'P 1'
#
loop_
_entity.id
_entity.type
_entity.pdbx_description
1 polymer ?
#
loop_
_entity_poly.entity_id
_entity_poly.type
_entity_poly.pdbx_seq_one_letter_code
_entity_poly.pdbx_strand_id
1 'polypeptide(L)'
;MLVKNITSIKNHRIFSNWKPGEDFEGFRDINLIYADNGSGKSTLCELFAPAYSESAWASGVSFTLKEVQDGQARLLSDSKDPFFGNVALFNRRYVREVIDFDSGEAVALMALGKKDVDRERKLKEYRIRLQELTGKLLPEGQWKAVKDSKEPDKIKKRIGQQVTARLSTVKGYEARSYNATRVQKNLTKAMSKSDRHAFNLEANTQIVQSSPKPLRPESGASLVWPAINLELVAEVLHRVPTASPIPHLTQNPELAQWVSRGMSLHEGQQNCQFCLAPLTAERLSKLQRHFDESTRRLESDIKDLQSGVSQAQQACANMSSWPDPELIYNHLREDYTAALASYAEVARQTSSALATVALSLDRKSKNVFEEVDPPQLQAPLIVPPSPTCILEILKKHNLVTEDLAGQRLMAADLVEAYLIGESAQELFEATKVAEESAKAVSGLQRQVEAMRGKIAELEHEELDPGPPASWLTDRLHRLLGRTELEVRPTNSNLYALLRHGEPATNLSEGEKTAISLLYFLKSLTNGGKERSNLTIVIDDPVSSLDDGLTVGISSLLWAELIQPEVCGCGEERPCTCSEAKNWRRACGQVFLFTHSFELFRLWTNQLDRLPSSYHGNPNHGMTYRILELRAQAHSTPEGALSRRPKWIEWDASMGNKTVRTKLRSEYHYLFWKAADILTSSQVGPIRPEDEADLAAIAPNVCRRLLEGFFSYRYPQEMGNFRDQMKLAIDQLDNGASRTRMVWYLHQYSHNEYVDTNRGFRRGEASVIVRSVYGLINRIDPEHFDAMCEALKLDSAKLLEAIDEADLGSVRELPLESRGTTKKLLPGALDSGRSSA
;
A
#
# COMPACT_ATOMS: atom_id res chain seq x y z
N MET A 1 -43.83 21.59 -18.65
CA MET A 1 -43.91 20.37 -17.82
C MET A 1 -44.32 20.75 -16.40
N LEU A 2 -45.40 20.18 -15.88
CA LEU A 2 -45.93 20.47 -14.54
C LEU A 2 -46.32 19.18 -13.84
N VAL A 3 -45.82 18.96 -12.62
CA VAL A 3 -46.33 17.90 -11.74
C VAL A 3 -47.72 18.30 -11.29
N LYS A 4 -48.74 17.56 -11.72
CA LYS A 4 -50.13 17.81 -11.34
C LYS A 4 -50.49 17.12 -10.04
N ASN A 5 -50.02 15.89 -9.79
CA ASN A 5 -50.28 15.19 -8.54
C ASN A 5 -49.24 14.08 -8.31
N ILE A 6 -49.05 13.64 -7.06
CA ILE A 6 -48.40 12.37 -6.74
C ILE A 6 -49.52 11.35 -6.57
N THR A 7 -49.58 10.31 -7.39
CA THR A 7 -50.71 9.36 -7.37
C THR A 7 -50.56 8.30 -6.28
N SER A 8 -49.33 7.86 -6.01
CA SER A 8 -49.06 6.90 -4.93
C SER A 8 -47.59 6.81 -4.58
N ILE A 9 -47.30 6.48 -3.33
CA ILE A 9 -45.97 6.12 -2.84
C ILE A 9 -46.08 4.77 -2.12
N LYS A 10 -45.17 3.83 -2.39
CA LYS A 10 -45.13 2.52 -1.73
C LYS A 10 -43.72 2.22 -1.23
N ASN A 11 -43.65 1.44 -0.15
CA ASN A 11 -42.42 0.91 0.43
C ASN A 11 -41.39 1.97 0.86
N HIS A 12 -41.84 3.16 1.31
CA HIS A 12 -40.92 4.25 1.65
C HIS A 12 -41.28 5.00 2.93
N ARG A 13 -40.56 4.72 4.03
CA ARG A 13 -40.65 5.42 5.33
C ARG A 13 -42.12 5.72 5.72
N ILE A 14 -42.43 6.96 6.12
CA ILE A 14 -43.76 7.42 6.52
C ILE A 14 -44.77 7.45 5.35
N PHE A 15 -44.30 7.36 4.11
CA PHE A 15 -45.13 7.30 2.90
C PHE A 15 -45.41 5.86 2.44
N SER A 16 -45.22 4.86 3.28
CA SER A 16 -45.53 3.48 2.92
C SER A 16 -47.03 3.30 2.64
N ASN A 17 -47.37 2.87 1.42
CA ASN A 17 -48.73 2.74 0.91
C ASN A 17 -49.55 4.04 0.99
N TRP A 18 -48.90 5.16 0.70
CA TRP A 18 -49.49 6.48 0.75
C TRP A 18 -50.13 6.88 -0.59
N LYS A 19 -51.25 7.61 -0.51
CA LYS A 19 -51.93 8.27 -1.62
C LYS A 19 -52.36 9.67 -1.15
N PRO A 20 -52.48 10.64 -2.05
CA PRO A 20 -53.10 11.92 -1.72
C PRO A 20 -54.55 11.67 -1.29
N GLY A 21 -55.06 12.47 -0.36
CA GLY A 21 -56.49 12.43 0.00
C GLY A 21 -57.38 12.79 -1.19
N GLU A 22 -58.63 12.31 -1.17
CA GLU A 22 -59.60 12.52 -2.26
C GLU A 22 -59.89 14.01 -2.50
N ASP A 23 -59.80 14.82 -1.45
CA ASP A 23 -60.04 16.27 -1.48
C ASP A 23 -58.87 17.07 -2.09
N PHE A 24 -57.74 16.43 -2.42
CA PHE A 24 -56.57 17.13 -2.95
C PHE A 24 -56.63 17.30 -4.48
N GLU A 25 -56.88 18.53 -4.94
CA GLU A 25 -57.01 18.83 -6.38
C GLU A 25 -55.68 18.89 -7.18
N GLY A 26 -54.55 18.58 -6.53
CA GLY A 26 -53.23 18.58 -7.15
C GLY A 26 -52.39 19.84 -6.94
N PHE A 27 -51.18 19.85 -7.47
CA PHE A 27 -50.26 20.98 -7.39
C PHE A 27 -50.57 22.06 -8.45
N ARG A 28 -50.03 23.25 -8.21
CA ARG A 28 -50.10 24.44 -9.07
C ARG A 28 -48.70 24.85 -9.54
N ASP A 29 -48.56 26.00 -10.19
CA ASP A 29 -47.26 26.46 -10.68
C ASP A 29 -46.30 26.81 -9.52
N ILE A 30 -46.83 27.37 -8.44
CA ILE A 30 -46.10 27.67 -7.20
C ILE A 30 -46.77 26.92 -6.03
N ASN A 31 -46.01 26.12 -5.30
CA ASN A 31 -46.52 25.34 -4.18
C ASN A 31 -45.71 25.70 -2.93
N LEU A 32 -46.32 26.48 -2.02
CA LEU A 32 -45.75 26.78 -0.72
C LEU A 32 -46.25 25.74 0.28
N ILE A 33 -45.35 25.01 0.91
CA ILE A 33 -45.67 23.88 1.77
C ILE A 33 -45.04 24.08 3.15
N TYR A 34 -45.86 24.30 4.16
CA TYR A 34 -45.44 24.27 5.55
C TYR A 34 -45.45 22.84 6.09
N ALA A 35 -44.41 22.42 6.82
CA ALA A 35 -44.36 21.06 7.35
C ALA A 35 -43.46 20.97 8.59
N ASP A 36 -43.97 20.38 9.68
CA ASP A 36 -43.18 20.18 10.90
C ASP A 36 -42.09 19.12 10.71
N ASN A 37 -41.19 19.06 11.69
CA ASN A 37 -40.25 17.96 11.83
C ASN A 37 -40.99 16.62 11.96
N GLY A 38 -40.54 15.61 11.22
CA GLY A 38 -41.15 14.28 11.22
C GLY A 38 -42.39 14.12 10.32
N SER A 39 -42.84 15.17 9.63
CA SER A 39 -43.95 15.11 8.66
C SER A 39 -43.63 14.34 7.37
N GLY A 40 -42.35 14.04 7.11
CA GLY A 40 -41.88 13.44 5.87
C GLY A 40 -41.44 14.43 4.78
N LYS A 41 -41.43 15.74 5.03
CA LYS A 41 -40.98 16.78 4.08
C LYS A 41 -39.71 16.44 3.30
N SER A 42 -38.57 16.27 3.97
CA SER A 42 -37.29 16.00 3.29
C SER A 42 -37.30 14.65 2.58
N THR A 43 -38.00 13.66 3.14
CA THR A 43 -38.22 12.35 2.50
C THR A 43 -38.99 12.47 1.20
N LEU A 44 -40.01 13.34 1.15
CA LEU A 44 -40.77 13.60 -0.07
C LEU A 44 -39.92 14.34 -1.11
N CYS A 45 -39.17 15.35 -0.70
CA CYS A 45 -38.29 16.11 -1.59
C CYS A 45 -37.23 15.22 -2.24
N GLU A 46 -36.65 14.26 -1.50
CA GLU A 46 -35.68 13.28 -2.02
C GLU A 46 -36.27 12.33 -3.09
N LEU A 47 -37.58 12.08 -3.08
CA LEU A 47 -38.24 11.24 -4.11
C LEU A 47 -38.38 11.97 -5.45
N PHE A 48 -38.44 13.31 -5.45
CA PHE A 48 -38.43 14.10 -6.67
C PHE A 48 -37.08 14.06 -7.40
N ALA A 49 -36.01 13.61 -6.74
CA ALA A 49 -34.68 13.52 -7.33
C ALA A 49 -34.08 12.12 -7.05
N PRO A 50 -34.39 11.10 -7.90
CA PRO A 50 -33.99 9.71 -7.70
C PRO A 50 -32.49 9.47 -7.49
N ALA A 51 -31.63 10.33 -8.06
CA ALA A 51 -30.18 10.30 -7.82
C ALA A 51 -29.81 10.45 -6.32
N TYR A 52 -30.66 11.12 -5.54
CA TYR A 52 -30.49 11.24 -4.08
C TYR A 52 -31.05 10.04 -3.31
N SER A 53 -31.84 9.17 -3.95
CA SER A 53 -32.55 8.06 -3.31
C SER A 53 -32.30 6.70 -3.99
N GLU A 54 -31.21 6.54 -4.76
CA GLU A 54 -30.92 5.34 -5.56
C GLU A 54 -31.03 4.03 -4.78
N SER A 55 -30.49 3.98 -3.55
CA SER A 55 -30.59 2.80 -2.68
C SER A 55 -32.03 2.47 -2.29
N ALA A 56 -32.87 3.49 -2.10
CA ALA A 56 -34.28 3.33 -1.79
C ALA A 56 -35.06 2.82 -3.01
N TRP A 57 -34.82 3.38 -4.19
CA TRP A 57 -35.37 2.86 -5.45
C TRP A 57 -34.94 1.43 -5.74
N ALA A 58 -33.65 1.11 -5.54
CA ALA A 58 -33.12 -0.26 -5.64
C ALA A 58 -33.75 -1.23 -4.62
N SER A 59 -34.17 -0.72 -3.46
CA SER A 59 -34.87 -1.49 -2.41
C SER A 59 -36.37 -1.64 -2.66
N GLY A 60 -36.88 -1.25 -3.83
CA GLY A 60 -38.28 -1.47 -4.24
C GLY A 60 -39.25 -0.35 -3.86
N VAL A 61 -38.76 0.88 -3.63
CA VAL A 61 -39.63 2.07 -3.53
C VAL A 61 -40.35 2.28 -4.85
N SER A 62 -41.66 2.55 -4.77
CA SER A 62 -42.47 2.96 -5.92
C SER A 62 -43.01 4.36 -5.66
N PHE A 63 -42.64 5.30 -6.53
CA PHE A 63 -43.12 6.68 -6.51
C PHE A 63 -43.76 6.97 -7.86
N THR A 64 -45.09 7.17 -7.86
CA THR A 64 -45.85 7.46 -9.07
C THR A 64 -46.41 8.87 -9.01
N LEU A 65 -46.14 9.66 -10.05
CA LEU A 65 -46.65 11.02 -10.20
C LEU A 65 -47.31 11.23 -11.55
N LYS A 66 -48.24 12.19 -11.61
CA LYS A 66 -48.93 12.63 -12.82
C LYS A 66 -48.31 13.93 -13.28
N GLU A 67 -47.70 13.92 -14.45
CA GLU A 67 -47.17 15.09 -15.12
C GLU A 67 -48.15 15.56 -16.20
N VAL A 68 -48.24 16.88 -16.39
CA VAL A 68 -48.94 17.50 -17.52
C VAL A 68 -47.94 18.32 -18.34
N GLN A 69 -47.92 18.07 -19.65
CA GLN A 69 -47.14 18.82 -20.63
C GLN A 69 -48.05 19.15 -21.81
N ASP A 70 -48.16 20.42 -22.18
CA ASP A 70 -48.96 20.91 -23.31
C ASP A 70 -50.41 20.39 -23.32
N GLY A 71 -51.02 20.30 -22.13
CA GLY A 71 -52.39 19.82 -21.94
C GLY A 71 -52.56 18.29 -21.92
N GLN A 72 -51.52 17.53 -22.25
CA GLN A 72 -51.53 16.06 -22.16
C GLN A 72 -51.00 15.60 -20.80
N ALA A 73 -51.69 14.64 -20.19
CA ALA A 73 -51.31 14.07 -18.91
C ALA A 73 -50.66 12.69 -19.09
N ARG A 74 -49.54 12.45 -18.40
CA ARG A 74 -48.86 11.15 -18.33
C ARG A 74 -48.53 10.76 -16.90
N LEU A 75 -48.41 9.45 -16.65
CA LEU A 75 -47.98 8.91 -15.36
C LEU A 75 -46.50 8.54 -15.43
N LEU A 76 -45.73 8.97 -14.44
CA LEU A 76 -44.32 8.65 -14.29
C LEU A 76 -44.16 7.73 -13.08
N SER A 77 -43.50 6.60 -13.27
CA SER A 77 -43.21 5.62 -12.21
C SER A 77 -41.79 5.07 -12.26
N ASP A 78 -41.05 5.33 -13.33
CA ASP A 78 -39.66 4.90 -13.48
C ASP A 78 -38.72 6.05 -13.07
N SER A 79 -37.87 5.78 -12.08
CA SER A 79 -36.80 6.68 -11.62
C SER A 79 -35.86 7.18 -12.73
N LYS A 80 -35.78 6.48 -13.86
CA LYS A 80 -34.92 6.84 -15.01
C LYS A 80 -35.61 7.76 -16.02
N ASP A 81 -36.87 8.14 -15.79
CA ASP A 81 -37.57 9.04 -16.71
C ASP A 81 -36.84 10.39 -16.83
N PRO A 82 -36.69 10.96 -18.05
CA PRO A 82 -36.05 12.25 -18.27
C PRO A 82 -36.60 13.41 -17.44
N PHE A 83 -37.87 13.35 -17.02
CA PHE A 83 -38.48 14.31 -16.11
C PHE A 83 -37.62 14.55 -14.86
N PHE A 84 -37.15 13.46 -14.25
CA PHE A 84 -36.36 13.54 -13.01
C PHE A 84 -35.02 14.23 -13.21
N GLY A 85 -34.47 14.21 -14.42
CA GLY A 85 -33.30 15.01 -14.77
C GLY A 85 -33.58 16.51 -14.81
N ASN A 86 -34.83 16.93 -14.99
CA ASN A 86 -35.25 18.33 -15.01
C ASN A 86 -35.71 18.84 -13.63
N VAL A 87 -35.57 18.03 -12.58
CA VAL A 87 -35.80 18.45 -11.20
C VAL A 87 -34.51 19.02 -10.62
N ALA A 88 -34.56 20.25 -10.13
CA ALA A 88 -33.48 20.87 -9.37
C ALA A 88 -33.86 20.88 -7.88
N LEU A 89 -33.16 20.08 -7.08
CA LEU A 89 -33.42 19.93 -5.64
C LEU A 89 -32.36 20.67 -4.81
N PHE A 90 -32.80 21.62 -3.99
CA PHE A 90 -31.99 22.23 -2.94
C PHE A 90 -32.40 21.68 -1.57
N ASN A 91 -31.48 21.02 -0.88
CA ASN A 91 -31.69 20.50 0.47
C ASN A 91 -30.36 20.44 1.24
N ARG A 92 -30.39 19.99 2.51
CA ARG A 92 -29.17 19.80 3.33
C ARG A 92 -28.12 18.87 2.72
N ARG A 93 -28.52 17.93 1.85
CA ARG A 93 -27.56 17.06 1.16
C ARG A 93 -26.87 17.80 0.01
N TYR A 94 -27.59 18.62 -0.74
CA TYR A 94 -27.01 19.51 -1.75
C TYR A 94 -25.91 20.41 -1.14
N VAL A 95 -26.19 21.05 0.01
CA VAL A 95 -25.22 21.90 0.72
C VAL A 95 -23.91 21.15 1.03
N ARG A 96 -24.01 19.88 1.45
CA ARG A 96 -22.84 19.02 1.77
C ARG A 96 -22.09 18.49 0.54
N GLU A 97 -22.76 18.36 -0.60
CA GLU A 97 -22.16 17.85 -1.84
C GLU A 97 -21.48 18.96 -2.65
N VAL A 98 -21.91 20.21 -2.47
CA VAL A 98 -21.52 21.34 -3.33
C VAL A 98 -20.49 22.24 -2.67
N ILE A 99 -20.38 22.22 -1.35
CA ILE A 99 -19.33 22.95 -0.62
C ILE A 99 -18.46 21.93 0.12
N ASP A 100 -17.16 21.98 -0.15
CA ASP A 100 -16.14 21.39 0.72
C ASP A 100 -15.23 22.51 1.21
N PHE A 101 -14.95 22.48 2.51
CA PHE A 101 -14.22 23.52 3.21
C PHE A 101 -13.10 22.87 4.01
N ASP A 102 -11.86 23.10 3.57
CA ASP A 102 -10.68 22.57 4.26
C ASP A 102 -10.04 23.65 5.13
N SER A 103 -9.99 23.40 6.44
CA SER A 103 -9.42 24.31 7.45
C SER A 103 -7.90 24.19 7.61
N GLY A 104 -7.23 23.45 6.71
CA GLY A 104 -5.83 23.04 6.84
C GLY A 104 -4.79 23.87 6.10
N GLU A 105 -5.16 24.74 5.16
CA GLU A 105 -4.22 25.57 4.40
C GLU A 105 -4.15 27.01 4.96
N ALA A 106 -3.03 27.72 4.71
CA ALA A 106 -2.86 29.13 5.10
C ALA A 106 -3.89 30.07 4.44
N VAL A 107 -4.62 29.58 3.43
CA VAL A 107 -5.77 30.22 2.79
C VAL A 107 -6.95 29.27 2.92
N ALA A 108 -8.09 29.78 3.40
CA ALA A 108 -9.33 28.99 3.48
C ALA A 108 -9.90 28.80 2.07
N LEU A 109 -9.60 27.65 1.46
CA LEU A 109 -10.05 27.30 0.11
C LEU A 109 -11.43 26.62 0.15
N MET A 110 -12.27 26.97 -0.81
CA MET A 110 -13.59 26.40 -1.02
C MET A 110 -13.76 25.93 -2.46
N ALA A 111 -14.06 24.65 -2.63
CA ALA A 111 -14.54 24.09 -3.88
C ALA A 111 -16.06 24.30 -3.98
N LEU A 112 -16.56 24.71 -5.15
CA LEU A 112 -17.98 24.92 -5.41
C LEU A 112 -18.46 24.07 -6.57
N GLY A 113 -19.35 23.12 -6.27
CA GLY A 113 -19.89 22.19 -7.25
C GLY A 113 -19.45 20.75 -7.00
N LYS A 114 -20.33 19.80 -7.29
CA LYS A 114 -20.12 18.39 -6.95
C LYS A 114 -18.84 17.81 -7.56
N LYS A 115 -18.55 18.13 -8.82
CA LYS A 115 -17.36 17.65 -9.54
C LYS A 115 -16.08 18.11 -8.84
N ASP A 116 -16.00 19.42 -8.58
CA ASP A 116 -14.86 20.08 -7.96
C ASP A 116 -14.64 19.60 -6.51
N VAL A 117 -15.72 19.48 -5.74
CA VAL A 117 -15.71 18.93 -4.37
C VAL A 117 -15.26 17.46 -4.35
N ASP A 118 -15.81 16.60 -5.21
CA ASP A 118 -15.43 15.19 -5.27
C ASP A 118 -13.97 15.02 -5.69
N ARG A 119 -13.47 15.91 -6.56
CA ARG A 119 -12.07 15.95 -6.99
C ARG A 119 -11.14 16.31 -5.83
N GLU A 120 -11.42 17.40 -5.10
CA GLU A 120 -10.61 17.82 -3.94
C GLU A 120 -10.57 16.75 -2.85
N ARG A 121 -11.72 16.12 -2.57
CA ARG A 121 -11.80 15.02 -1.61
C ARG A 121 -10.92 13.84 -2.00
N LYS A 122 -10.98 13.43 -3.27
CA LYS A 122 -10.13 12.35 -3.80
C LYS A 122 -8.65 12.73 -3.78
N LEU A 123 -8.31 13.97 -4.14
CA LEU A 123 -6.93 14.47 -4.07
C LEU A 123 -6.39 14.40 -2.64
N LYS A 124 -7.17 14.84 -1.65
CA LYS A 124 -6.81 14.74 -0.22
C LYS A 124 -6.60 13.29 0.21
N GLU A 125 -7.55 12.40 -0.13
CA GLU A 125 -7.45 10.97 0.17
C GLU A 125 -6.18 10.35 -0.46
N TYR A 126 -5.92 10.64 -1.74
CA TYR A 126 -4.76 10.12 -2.46
C TYR A 126 -3.44 10.69 -1.95
N ARG A 127 -3.39 11.96 -1.56
CA ARG A 127 -2.20 12.58 -0.95
C ARG A 127 -1.88 11.97 0.41
N ILE A 128 -2.88 11.76 1.28
CA ILE A 128 -2.70 11.06 2.56
C ILE A 128 -2.19 9.64 2.31
N ARG A 129 -2.82 8.91 1.38
CA ARG A 129 -2.42 7.55 1.05
C ARG A 129 -1.02 7.47 0.45
N LEU A 130 -0.64 8.43 -0.38
CA LEU A 130 0.71 8.54 -0.94
C LEU A 130 1.74 8.77 0.16
N GLN A 131 1.44 9.64 1.14
CA GLN A 131 2.30 9.87 2.30
C GLN A 131 2.48 8.59 3.14
N GLU A 132 1.41 7.85 3.41
CA GLU A 132 1.49 6.56 4.12
C GLU A 132 2.35 5.53 3.37
N LEU A 133 2.14 5.38 2.06
CA LEU A 133 2.90 4.43 1.24
C LEU A 133 4.37 4.82 1.13
N THR A 134 4.65 6.12 1.00
CA THR A 134 6.02 6.66 0.97
C THR A 134 6.71 6.47 2.32
N GLY A 135 5.98 6.63 3.44
CA GLY A 135 6.46 6.31 4.78
C GLY A 135 6.84 4.83 4.94
N LYS A 136 6.11 3.91 4.31
CA LYS A 136 6.50 2.48 4.29
C LYS A 136 7.73 2.18 3.43
N LEU A 137 8.06 3.09 2.50
CA LEU A 137 9.23 3.05 1.63
C LEU A 137 10.43 3.81 2.21
N LEU A 138 10.37 4.23 3.48
CA LEU A 138 11.47 4.86 4.18
C LEU A 138 12.78 4.10 4.00
N PRO A 139 13.93 4.79 4.10
CA PRO A 139 15.24 4.18 3.87
C PRO A 139 15.38 2.85 4.59
N GLU A 140 14.93 2.71 5.83
CA GLU A 140 15.02 1.49 6.64
C GLU A 140 14.46 0.24 5.95
N GLY A 141 13.32 0.35 5.27
CA GLY A 141 12.72 -0.75 4.50
C GLY A 141 13.56 -1.12 3.27
N GLN A 142 14.13 -0.12 2.60
CA GLN A 142 15.04 -0.33 1.47
C GLN A 142 16.39 -0.91 1.91
N TRP A 143 16.97 -0.40 3.01
CA TRP A 143 18.20 -0.90 3.63
C TRP A 143 18.04 -2.35 4.06
N LYS A 144 16.88 -2.72 4.61
CA LYS A 144 16.56 -4.12 4.93
C LYS A 144 16.58 -5.00 3.69
N ALA A 145 15.86 -4.61 2.62
CA ALA A 145 15.87 -5.38 1.36
C ALA A 145 17.28 -5.50 0.75
N VAL A 146 18.08 -4.43 0.79
CA VAL A 146 19.49 -4.45 0.35
C VAL A 146 20.33 -5.39 1.22
N LYS A 147 20.13 -5.39 2.54
CA LYS A 147 20.83 -6.29 3.46
C LYS A 147 20.47 -7.75 3.18
N ASP A 148 19.18 -8.05 3.07
CA ASP A 148 18.65 -9.39 2.79
C ASP A 148 19.17 -9.91 1.44
N SER A 149 19.26 -9.05 0.41
CA SER A 149 19.77 -9.42 -0.91
C SER A 149 21.23 -9.89 -0.92
N LYS A 150 22.05 -9.44 0.05
CA LYS A 150 23.48 -9.79 0.13
C LYS A 150 23.73 -11.09 0.88
N GLU A 151 22.77 -11.57 1.67
CA GLU A 151 22.95 -12.73 2.56
C GLU A 151 23.18 -14.04 1.79
N PRO A 152 22.39 -14.37 0.73
CA PRO A 152 22.64 -15.56 -0.08
C PRO A 152 24.06 -15.60 -0.68
N ASP A 153 24.57 -14.45 -1.13
CA ASP A 153 25.91 -14.36 -1.73
C ASP A 153 27.02 -14.55 -0.70
N LYS A 154 26.83 -14.11 0.55
CA LYS A 154 27.76 -14.41 1.64
C LYS A 154 27.84 -15.91 1.92
N ILE A 155 26.68 -16.58 1.98
CA ILE A 155 26.61 -18.04 2.20
C ILE A 155 27.32 -18.78 1.06
N LYS A 156 27.04 -18.43 -0.21
CA LYS A 156 27.72 -19.01 -1.38
C LYS A 156 29.24 -18.78 -1.33
N LYS A 157 29.70 -17.59 -0.96
CA LYS A 157 31.14 -17.30 -0.80
C LYS A 157 31.77 -18.17 0.29
N ARG A 158 31.10 -18.35 1.43
CA ARG A 158 31.56 -19.22 2.52
C ARG A 158 31.69 -20.68 2.06
N ILE A 159 30.70 -21.22 1.36
CA ILE A 159 30.77 -22.57 0.78
C ILE A 159 31.96 -22.68 -0.18
N GLY A 160 32.13 -21.71 -1.08
CA GLY A 160 33.25 -21.71 -2.02
C GLY A 160 34.63 -21.66 -1.35
N GLN A 161 34.76 -20.91 -0.25
CA GLN A 161 35.99 -20.89 0.57
C GLN A 161 36.26 -22.25 1.21
N GLN A 162 35.24 -22.92 1.76
CA GLN A 162 35.37 -24.26 2.35
C GLN A 162 35.78 -25.31 1.32
N VAL A 163 35.18 -25.27 0.11
CA VAL A 163 35.53 -26.14 -1.02
C VAL A 163 36.99 -25.91 -1.44
N THR A 164 37.38 -24.64 -1.60
CA THR A 164 38.76 -24.29 -1.97
C THR A 164 39.77 -24.78 -0.94
N ALA A 165 39.48 -24.56 0.35
CA ALA A 165 40.35 -24.96 1.45
C ALA A 165 40.57 -26.48 1.51
N ARG A 166 39.52 -27.28 1.28
CA ARG A 166 39.58 -28.74 1.40
C ARG A 166 40.06 -29.46 0.12
N LEU A 167 39.79 -28.91 -1.06
CA LEU A 167 39.96 -29.62 -2.34
C LEU A 167 41.09 -29.07 -3.24
N SER A 168 41.80 -28.03 -2.83
CA SER A 168 42.87 -27.38 -3.64
C SER A 168 44.07 -28.27 -4.00
N THR A 169 44.23 -29.42 -3.35
CA THR A 169 45.33 -30.38 -3.54
C THR A 169 45.01 -31.49 -4.55
N VAL A 170 43.77 -31.57 -5.03
CA VAL A 170 43.33 -32.59 -5.99
C VAL A 170 43.62 -32.12 -7.42
N LYS A 171 44.60 -32.75 -8.07
CA LYS A 171 44.90 -32.47 -9.50
C LYS A 171 43.69 -32.90 -10.36
N GLY A 172 43.28 -32.04 -11.29
CA GLY A 172 42.10 -32.25 -12.13
C GLY A 172 40.79 -31.72 -11.53
N TYR A 173 40.78 -31.33 -10.26
CA TYR A 173 39.65 -30.67 -9.62
C TYR A 173 39.89 -29.16 -9.52
N GLU A 174 39.04 -28.36 -10.14
CA GLU A 174 39.21 -26.91 -10.26
C GLU A 174 38.80 -26.14 -8.99
N ALA A 175 39.35 -26.50 -7.83
CA ALA A 175 39.00 -25.87 -6.55
C ALA A 175 39.43 -24.40 -6.47
N ARG A 176 40.53 -24.00 -7.12
CA ARG A 176 41.09 -22.64 -7.02
C ARG A 176 40.26 -21.56 -7.72
N SER A 177 39.43 -21.95 -8.67
CA SER A 177 38.49 -21.05 -9.37
C SER A 177 37.05 -21.20 -8.85
N TYR A 178 36.86 -21.90 -7.73
CA TYR A 178 35.54 -22.21 -7.20
C TYR A 178 34.90 -20.96 -6.55
N ASN A 179 33.77 -20.51 -7.11
CA ASN A 179 33.12 -19.25 -6.76
C ASN A 179 31.62 -19.42 -6.50
N ALA A 180 30.95 -18.34 -6.11
CA ALA A 180 29.52 -18.34 -5.80
C ALA A 180 28.63 -18.83 -6.96
N THR A 181 29.01 -18.53 -8.22
CA THR A 181 28.29 -19.00 -9.41
C THR A 181 28.37 -20.52 -9.55
N ARG A 182 29.53 -21.10 -9.23
CA ARG A 182 29.73 -22.55 -9.26
C ARG A 182 28.96 -23.26 -8.15
N VAL A 183 28.92 -22.69 -6.94
CA VAL A 183 28.03 -23.14 -5.85
C VAL A 183 26.57 -23.16 -6.33
N GLN A 184 26.12 -22.07 -6.99
CA GLN A 184 24.76 -21.98 -7.50
C GLN A 184 24.45 -23.07 -8.53
N LYS A 185 25.38 -23.33 -9.46
CA LYS A 185 25.22 -24.36 -10.49
C LYS A 185 25.17 -25.77 -9.90
N ASN A 186 25.91 -26.01 -8.82
CA ASN A 186 26.05 -27.33 -8.22
C ASN A 186 25.09 -27.58 -7.03
N LEU A 187 24.16 -26.67 -6.75
CA LEU A 187 23.10 -26.86 -5.74
C LEU A 187 22.28 -28.14 -5.94
N THR A 188 22.08 -28.57 -7.19
CA THR A 188 21.38 -29.81 -7.52
C THR A 188 22.15 -31.07 -7.07
N LYS A 189 23.46 -30.94 -6.84
CA LYS A 189 24.32 -32.00 -6.31
C LYS A 189 24.41 -31.99 -4.79
N ALA A 190 23.68 -31.10 -4.11
CA ALA A 190 23.68 -31.01 -2.66
C ALA A 190 23.29 -32.34 -2.03
N MET A 191 24.12 -32.84 -1.12
CA MET A 191 23.84 -34.10 -0.45
C MET A 191 22.63 -33.96 0.49
N SER A 192 21.74 -34.94 0.48
CA SER A 192 20.54 -34.90 1.31
C SER A 192 20.87 -34.94 2.80
N LYS A 193 19.95 -34.51 3.67
CA LYS A 193 20.15 -34.57 5.12
C LYS A 193 20.41 -36.00 5.62
N SER A 194 19.72 -36.98 5.03
CA SER A 194 19.90 -38.40 5.37
C SER A 194 21.29 -38.90 4.99
N ASP A 195 21.73 -38.60 3.76
CA ASP A 195 23.04 -39.03 3.26
C ASP A 195 24.17 -38.37 4.04
N ARG A 196 24.02 -37.10 4.45
CA ARG A 196 25.01 -36.39 5.28
C ARG A 196 25.19 -37.01 6.66
N HIS A 197 24.15 -37.59 7.26
CA HIS A 197 24.29 -38.27 8.55
C HIS A 197 25.09 -39.58 8.43
N ALA A 198 25.00 -40.27 7.29
CA ALA A 198 25.77 -41.46 7.01
C ALA A 198 27.17 -41.16 6.43
N PHE A 199 27.40 -39.94 5.94
CA PHE A 199 28.64 -39.54 5.28
C PHE A 199 29.77 -39.23 6.27
N ASN A 200 30.89 -39.93 6.13
CA ASN A 200 32.12 -39.64 6.87
C ASN A 200 32.98 -38.61 6.13
N LEU A 201 32.80 -37.34 6.51
CA LEU A 201 33.54 -36.21 5.93
C LEU A 201 35.06 -36.32 6.14
N GLU A 202 35.48 -36.77 7.32
CA GLU A 202 36.90 -36.83 7.67
C GLU A 202 37.63 -37.91 6.85
N ALA A 203 37.04 -39.11 6.74
CA ALA A 203 37.60 -40.18 5.93
C ALA A 203 37.75 -39.79 4.45
N ASN A 204 36.74 -39.13 3.87
CA ASN A 204 36.82 -38.66 2.48
C ASN A 204 37.81 -37.50 2.31
N THR A 205 37.93 -36.62 3.31
CA THR A 205 38.94 -35.56 3.31
C THR A 205 40.36 -36.13 3.37
N GLN A 206 40.59 -37.21 4.13
CA GLN A 206 41.86 -37.92 4.16
C GLN A 206 42.21 -38.58 2.83
N ILE A 207 41.23 -39.20 2.16
CA ILE A 207 41.42 -39.74 0.79
C ILE A 207 41.85 -38.61 -0.15
N VAL A 208 41.14 -37.47 -0.12
CA VAL A 208 41.45 -36.27 -0.91
C VAL A 208 42.89 -35.77 -0.68
N GLN A 209 43.38 -35.81 0.56
CA GLN A 209 44.73 -35.34 0.95
C GLN A 209 45.85 -36.37 0.69
N SER A 210 45.52 -37.62 0.37
CA SER A 210 46.52 -38.63 0.04
C SER A 210 47.35 -38.24 -1.19
N SER A 211 48.67 -38.53 -1.15
CA SER A 211 49.60 -38.11 -2.20
C SER A 211 50.03 -39.30 -3.07
N PRO A 212 49.55 -39.42 -4.32
CA PRO A 212 50.08 -40.37 -5.28
C PRO A 212 51.48 -39.93 -5.73
N LYS A 213 52.48 -40.78 -5.49
CA LYS A 213 53.86 -40.60 -5.97
C LYS A 213 54.15 -41.69 -7.01
N PRO A 214 53.79 -41.48 -8.30
CA PRO A 214 54.21 -42.39 -9.35
C PRO A 214 55.74 -42.40 -9.38
N LEU A 215 56.33 -43.58 -9.27
CA LEU A 215 57.78 -43.73 -9.31
C LEU A 215 58.20 -44.06 -10.74
N ARG A 216 59.22 -43.36 -11.22
CA ARG A 216 59.94 -43.68 -12.45
C ARG A 216 61.41 -43.87 -12.10
N PRO A 217 62.12 -44.83 -12.71
CA PRO A 217 63.57 -44.80 -12.66
C PRO A 217 64.05 -43.51 -13.34
N GLU A 218 64.96 -42.78 -12.71
CA GLU A 218 65.60 -41.64 -13.34
C GLU A 218 66.48 -42.18 -14.48
N SER A 219 66.06 -41.92 -15.72
CA SER A 219 66.83 -42.18 -16.94
C SER A 219 67.30 -43.62 -17.14
N GLY A 220 66.47 -44.43 -17.82
CA GLY A 220 66.94 -45.57 -18.62
C GLY A 220 67.85 -46.57 -17.91
N ALA A 221 67.29 -47.38 -17.01
CA ALA A 221 67.95 -48.56 -16.43
C ALA A 221 68.14 -49.71 -17.45
N SER A 222 68.49 -49.37 -18.69
CA SER A 222 68.98 -50.33 -19.66
C SER A 222 70.49 -50.19 -19.70
N LEU A 223 71.19 -51.06 -18.99
CA LEU A 223 72.64 -51.18 -19.10
C LEU A 223 72.93 -51.82 -20.45
N VAL A 224 72.86 -51.01 -21.50
CA VAL A 224 73.32 -51.42 -22.82
C VAL A 224 74.80 -51.09 -22.88
N TRP A 225 75.64 -52.08 -22.64
CA TRP A 225 77.06 -52.00 -22.95
C TRP A 225 77.41 -52.98 -24.07
N PRO A 226 78.47 -52.74 -24.85
CA PRO A 226 78.95 -53.68 -25.85
C PRO A 226 79.36 -55.00 -25.19
N ALA A 227 78.89 -56.13 -25.71
CA ALA A 227 79.30 -57.44 -25.21
C ALA A 227 80.83 -57.57 -25.26
N ILE A 228 81.45 -57.92 -24.12
CA ILE A 228 82.91 -58.08 -24.05
C ILE A 228 83.25 -59.48 -24.52
N ASN A 229 83.85 -59.58 -25.71
CA ASN A 229 84.28 -60.84 -26.26
C ASN A 229 85.59 -61.28 -25.59
N LEU A 230 85.50 -62.27 -24.69
CA LEU A 230 86.64 -62.81 -23.96
C LEU A 230 87.65 -63.53 -24.87
N GLU A 231 87.22 -64.09 -25.99
CA GLU A 231 88.12 -64.72 -26.98
C GLU A 231 88.98 -63.65 -27.66
N LEU A 232 88.37 -62.52 -28.03
CA LEU A 232 89.09 -61.37 -28.60
C LEU A 232 90.05 -60.74 -27.58
N VAL A 233 89.64 -60.65 -26.31
CA VAL A 233 90.53 -60.19 -25.22
C VAL A 233 91.73 -61.12 -25.10
N ALA A 234 91.52 -62.45 -25.07
CA ALA A 234 92.61 -63.41 -25.00
C ALA A 234 93.54 -63.33 -26.22
N GLU A 235 92.99 -63.19 -27.43
CA GLU A 235 93.75 -63.00 -28.66
C GLU A 235 94.66 -61.76 -28.57
N VAL A 236 94.10 -60.62 -28.11
CA VAL A 236 94.84 -59.35 -27.94
C VAL A 236 95.93 -59.47 -26.87
N LEU A 237 95.68 -60.18 -25.77
CA LEU A 237 96.67 -60.38 -24.71
C LEU A 237 97.86 -61.26 -25.13
N HIS A 238 97.64 -62.26 -25.99
CA HIS A 238 98.71 -63.12 -26.54
C HIS A 238 99.43 -62.54 -27.75
N ARG A 239 98.84 -61.55 -28.45
CA ARG A 239 99.45 -61.01 -29.68
C ARG A 239 100.76 -60.28 -29.37
N VAL A 240 101.88 -60.70 -29.97
CA VAL A 240 103.18 -59.99 -29.90
C VAL A 240 103.48 -59.36 -31.27
N PRO A 241 103.77 -58.04 -31.34
CA PRO A 241 104.14 -57.39 -32.60
C PRO A 241 105.43 -57.96 -33.20
N THR A 242 105.53 -58.04 -34.52
CA THR A 242 106.74 -58.49 -35.26
C THR A 242 107.92 -57.51 -35.23
N ALA A 243 107.76 -56.38 -34.55
CA ALA A 243 108.75 -55.32 -34.41
C ALA A 243 109.97 -55.75 -33.57
N SER A 244 111.15 -55.21 -33.90
CA SER A 244 112.39 -55.49 -33.16
C SER A 244 112.58 -54.42 -32.06
N PRO A 245 112.47 -54.78 -30.76
CA PRO A 245 112.42 -53.79 -29.68
C PRO A 245 113.76 -53.10 -29.46
N ILE A 246 113.72 -51.78 -29.23
CA ILE A 246 114.88 -50.99 -28.82
C ILE A 246 114.81 -50.81 -27.29
N PRO A 247 115.73 -51.41 -26.50
CA PRO A 247 115.59 -51.54 -25.04
C PRO A 247 115.41 -50.23 -24.26
N HIS A 248 116.06 -49.14 -24.68
CA HIS A 248 115.93 -47.85 -23.97
C HIS A 248 114.63 -47.10 -24.30
N LEU A 249 113.96 -47.47 -25.41
CA LEU A 249 112.66 -46.91 -25.76
C LEU A 249 111.54 -47.70 -25.09
N THR A 250 111.66 -49.03 -24.97
CA THR A 250 110.68 -49.83 -24.22
C THR A 250 110.67 -49.51 -22.73
N GLN A 251 111.82 -49.13 -22.15
CA GLN A 251 111.92 -48.76 -20.73
C GLN A 251 111.53 -47.30 -20.42
N ASN A 252 111.34 -46.46 -21.45
CA ASN A 252 111.00 -45.05 -21.26
C ASN A 252 109.88 -44.62 -22.21
N PRO A 253 108.61 -44.70 -21.77
CA PRO A 253 107.44 -44.41 -22.61
C PRO A 253 107.38 -42.97 -23.14
N GLU A 254 107.79 -41.98 -22.33
CA GLU A 254 107.86 -40.58 -22.79
C GLU A 254 108.90 -40.41 -23.89
N LEU A 255 110.06 -41.04 -23.73
CA LEU A 255 111.10 -41.04 -24.75
C LEU A 255 110.65 -41.76 -26.02
N ALA A 256 109.96 -42.91 -25.91
CA ALA A 256 109.41 -43.63 -27.06
C ALA A 256 108.37 -42.80 -27.81
N GLN A 257 107.44 -42.13 -27.11
CA GLN A 257 106.49 -41.21 -27.73
C GLN A 257 107.16 -40.01 -28.38
N TRP A 258 108.21 -39.47 -27.77
CA TRP A 258 108.99 -38.38 -28.35
C TRP A 258 109.72 -38.85 -29.62
N VAL A 259 110.38 -40.01 -29.59
CA VAL A 259 111.07 -40.59 -30.76
C VAL A 259 110.07 -40.92 -31.87
N SER A 260 108.91 -41.52 -31.56
CA SER A 260 107.85 -41.83 -32.52
C SER A 260 107.34 -40.57 -33.23
N ARG A 261 107.03 -39.51 -32.47
CA ARG A 261 106.66 -38.20 -33.03
C ARG A 261 107.80 -37.59 -33.84
N GLY A 262 109.02 -37.71 -33.35
CA GLY A 262 110.23 -37.26 -34.02
C GLY A 262 110.41 -37.93 -35.38
N MET A 263 110.09 -39.22 -35.53
CA MET A 263 110.27 -39.93 -36.79
C MET A 263 109.48 -39.31 -37.94
N SER A 264 108.23 -38.90 -37.70
CA SER A 264 107.41 -38.21 -38.71
C SER A 264 108.05 -36.90 -39.17
N LEU A 265 108.74 -36.18 -38.29
CA LEU A 265 109.43 -34.92 -38.60
C LEU A 265 110.75 -35.13 -39.36
N HIS A 266 111.29 -36.34 -39.36
CA HIS A 266 112.52 -36.70 -40.05
C HIS A 266 112.29 -37.47 -41.35
N GLU A 267 111.03 -37.64 -41.76
CA GLU A 267 110.67 -38.30 -43.01
C GLU A 267 111.16 -37.49 -44.22
N GLY A 268 111.98 -38.12 -45.08
CA GLY A 268 112.61 -37.47 -46.24
C GLY A 268 113.80 -36.56 -45.93
N GLN A 269 114.23 -36.44 -44.67
CA GLN A 269 115.36 -35.58 -44.27
C GLN A 269 116.69 -36.34 -44.27
N GLN A 270 117.78 -35.68 -44.70
CA GLN A 270 119.14 -36.27 -44.70
C GLN A 270 119.88 -36.07 -43.37
N ASN A 271 119.45 -35.08 -42.58
CA ASN A 271 120.09 -34.70 -41.32
C ASN A 271 119.05 -34.62 -40.20
N CYS A 272 119.46 -34.88 -38.97
CA CYS A 272 118.63 -34.79 -37.79
C CYS A 272 118.19 -33.33 -37.55
N GLN A 273 116.89 -33.08 -37.43
CA GLN A 273 116.34 -31.73 -37.20
C GLN A 273 116.66 -31.19 -35.81
N PHE A 274 117.22 -32.01 -34.92
CA PHE A 274 117.63 -31.58 -33.59
C PHE A 274 119.11 -31.18 -33.54
N CYS A 275 120.02 -32.08 -33.92
CA CYS A 275 121.47 -31.85 -33.81
C CYS A 275 122.19 -31.61 -35.14
N LEU A 276 121.46 -31.62 -36.26
CA LEU A 276 121.96 -31.45 -37.64
C LEU A 276 122.98 -32.51 -38.11
N ALA A 277 123.23 -33.56 -37.33
CA ALA A 277 124.06 -34.68 -37.73
C ALA A 277 123.39 -35.52 -38.84
N PRO A 278 124.14 -36.17 -39.75
CA PRO A 278 123.57 -37.03 -40.79
C PRO A 278 122.75 -38.18 -40.20
N LEU A 279 121.56 -38.43 -40.75
CA LEU A 279 120.74 -39.57 -40.37
C LEU A 279 121.21 -40.83 -41.11
N THR A 280 121.76 -41.79 -40.38
CA THR A 280 122.16 -43.05 -41.00
C THR A 280 120.94 -43.91 -41.34
N ALA A 281 120.95 -44.50 -42.53
CA ALA A 281 119.89 -45.43 -42.97
C ALA A 281 119.70 -46.60 -41.98
N GLU A 282 120.79 -47.04 -41.33
CA GLU A 282 120.74 -48.06 -40.29
C GLU A 282 119.94 -47.64 -39.05
N ARG A 283 120.09 -46.39 -38.59
CA ARG A 283 119.36 -45.87 -37.43
C ARG A 283 117.87 -45.68 -37.74
N LEU A 284 117.55 -45.13 -38.91
CA LEU A 284 116.16 -44.98 -39.36
C LEU A 284 115.47 -46.33 -39.51
N SER A 285 116.15 -47.34 -40.09
CA SER A 285 115.59 -48.67 -40.25
C SER A 285 115.34 -49.36 -38.89
N LYS A 286 116.25 -49.22 -37.91
CA LYS A 286 116.03 -49.73 -36.53
C LYS A 286 114.82 -49.07 -35.86
N LEU A 287 114.64 -47.76 -36.04
CA LEU A 287 113.50 -47.03 -35.50
C LEU A 287 112.18 -47.40 -36.21
N GLN A 288 112.17 -47.53 -37.54
CA GLN A 288 111.01 -47.99 -38.31
C GLN A 288 110.58 -49.40 -37.92
N ARG A 289 111.53 -50.32 -37.72
CA ARG A 289 111.24 -51.67 -37.20
C ARG A 289 110.75 -51.69 -35.76
N HIS A 290 110.98 -50.65 -34.97
CA HIS A 290 110.50 -50.54 -33.60
C HIS A 290 109.05 -50.02 -33.53
N PHE A 291 108.65 -49.14 -34.46
CA PHE A 291 107.30 -48.54 -34.53
C PHE A 291 106.47 -49.04 -35.72
N ASP A 292 106.52 -50.35 -35.98
CA ASP A 292 105.80 -51.02 -37.08
C ASP A 292 104.27 -50.94 -36.90
N GLU A 293 103.52 -51.05 -38.01
CA GLU A 293 102.06 -50.95 -38.08
C GLU A 293 101.37 -52.00 -37.19
N SER A 294 102.01 -53.16 -37.00
CA SER A 294 101.59 -54.23 -36.09
C SER A 294 101.48 -53.77 -34.63
N THR A 295 102.36 -52.87 -34.16
CA THR A 295 102.34 -52.34 -32.79
C THR A 295 101.21 -51.34 -32.58
N ARG A 296 100.99 -50.44 -33.57
CA ARG A 296 99.93 -49.42 -33.50
C ARG A 296 98.52 -50.04 -33.51
N ARG A 297 98.31 -51.09 -34.30
CA ARG A 297 97.04 -51.83 -34.34
C ARG A 297 96.75 -52.49 -32.99
N LEU A 298 97.75 -53.13 -32.38
CA LEU A 298 97.61 -53.75 -31.06
C LEU A 298 97.30 -52.72 -29.96
N GLU A 299 97.96 -51.56 -29.96
CA GLU A 299 97.65 -50.46 -29.02
C GLU A 299 96.22 -49.93 -29.19
N SER A 300 95.72 -49.85 -30.42
CA SER A 300 94.32 -49.47 -30.70
C SER A 300 93.34 -50.51 -30.18
N ASP A 301 93.56 -51.79 -30.48
CA ASP A 301 92.70 -52.90 -30.04
C ASP A 301 92.60 -52.95 -28.50
N ILE A 302 93.73 -52.75 -27.80
CA ILE A 302 93.77 -52.69 -26.33
C ILE A 302 92.94 -51.51 -25.81
N LYS A 303 93.06 -50.33 -26.44
CA LYS A 303 92.34 -49.13 -26.04
C LYS A 303 90.83 -49.26 -26.22
N ASP A 304 90.39 -49.86 -27.33
CA ASP A 304 88.97 -50.09 -27.61
C ASP A 304 88.36 -51.07 -26.60
N LEU A 305 89.07 -52.15 -26.29
CA LEU A 305 88.68 -53.10 -25.24
C LEU A 305 88.64 -52.45 -23.85
N GLN A 306 89.62 -51.62 -23.50
CA GLN A 306 89.64 -50.87 -22.24
C GLN A 306 88.45 -49.91 -22.13
N SER A 307 88.09 -49.22 -23.22
CA SER A 307 86.90 -48.36 -23.28
C SER A 307 85.61 -49.16 -23.06
N GLY A 308 85.46 -50.30 -23.73
CA GLY A 308 84.30 -51.19 -23.55
C GLY A 308 84.16 -51.72 -22.12
N VAL A 309 85.28 -52.14 -21.50
CA VAL A 309 85.31 -52.57 -20.10
C VAL A 309 84.94 -51.43 -19.15
N SER A 310 85.45 -50.22 -19.38
CA SER A 310 85.15 -49.05 -18.55
C SER A 310 83.67 -48.65 -18.62
N GLN A 311 83.05 -48.69 -19.80
CA GLN A 311 81.62 -48.44 -19.96
C GLN A 311 80.78 -49.47 -19.19
N ALA A 312 81.13 -50.75 -19.27
CA ALA A 312 80.44 -51.81 -18.53
C ALA A 312 80.61 -51.66 -17.01
N GLN A 313 81.79 -51.26 -16.52
CA GLN A 313 82.03 -50.99 -15.08
C GLN A 313 81.20 -49.80 -14.57
N GLN A 314 81.16 -48.70 -15.34
CA GLN A 314 80.35 -47.52 -14.98
C GLN A 314 78.87 -47.86 -14.91
N ALA A 315 78.39 -48.69 -15.84
CA ALA A 315 77.02 -49.14 -15.86
C ALA A 315 76.70 -50.00 -14.61
N CYS A 316 77.57 -50.95 -14.24
CA CYS A 316 77.42 -51.76 -13.01
C CYS A 316 77.43 -50.91 -11.72
N ALA A 317 78.12 -49.77 -11.72
CA ALA A 317 78.24 -48.88 -10.56
C ALA A 317 77.01 -47.99 -10.32
N ASN A 318 76.11 -47.85 -11.30
CA ASN A 318 74.98 -46.91 -11.23
C ASN A 318 73.77 -47.46 -10.43
N MET A 319 74.01 -48.02 -9.25
CA MET A 319 72.94 -48.57 -8.39
C MET A 319 72.00 -47.50 -7.81
N SER A 320 72.46 -46.25 -7.71
CA SER A 320 71.71 -45.13 -7.12
C SER A 320 70.55 -44.63 -7.98
N SER A 321 70.35 -45.15 -9.19
CA SER A 321 69.25 -44.75 -10.08
C SER A 321 67.90 -45.41 -9.76
N TRP A 322 67.88 -46.37 -8.82
CA TRP A 322 66.66 -47.09 -8.42
C TRP A 322 65.96 -46.44 -7.22
N PRO A 323 64.61 -46.37 -7.21
CA PRO A 323 63.84 -45.83 -6.08
C PRO A 323 64.15 -46.51 -4.73
N ASP A 324 64.09 -45.72 -3.65
CA ASP A 324 64.22 -46.24 -2.28
C ASP A 324 63.07 -47.22 -1.95
N PRO A 325 63.34 -48.43 -1.40
CA PRO A 325 62.32 -49.38 -0.96
C PRO A 325 61.26 -48.80 -0.01
N GLU A 326 61.59 -47.77 0.79
CA GLU A 326 60.63 -47.09 1.66
C GLU A 326 59.53 -46.36 0.88
N LEU A 327 59.80 -45.97 -0.37
CA LEU A 327 58.83 -45.31 -1.25
C LEU A 327 57.84 -46.30 -1.91
N ILE A 328 58.10 -47.61 -1.80
CA ILE A 328 57.26 -48.67 -2.34
C ILE A 328 56.17 -49.07 -1.34
N TYR A 329 54.96 -49.36 -1.85
CA TYR A 329 53.86 -49.85 -1.03
C TYR A 329 54.24 -51.11 -0.24
N ASN A 330 53.83 -51.18 1.02
CA ASN A 330 54.23 -52.23 1.96
C ASN A 330 54.11 -53.65 1.40
N HIS A 331 53.02 -53.96 0.68
CA HIS A 331 52.75 -55.29 0.11
C HIS A 331 53.64 -55.66 -1.10
N LEU A 332 54.37 -54.71 -1.67
CA LEU A 332 55.33 -54.91 -2.77
C LEU A 332 56.78 -54.71 -2.31
N ARG A 333 56.99 -54.23 -1.08
CA ARG A 333 58.30 -53.81 -0.57
C ARG A 333 59.27 -54.98 -0.43
N GLU A 334 58.80 -56.12 0.08
CA GLU A 334 59.63 -57.32 0.24
C GLU A 334 60.14 -57.82 -1.12
N ASP A 335 59.22 -58.03 -2.08
CA ASP A 335 59.54 -58.44 -3.45
C ASP A 335 60.50 -57.44 -4.14
N TYR A 336 60.29 -56.14 -3.95
CA TYR A 336 61.14 -55.09 -4.52
C TYR A 336 62.55 -55.12 -3.93
N THR A 337 62.66 -55.25 -2.61
CA THR A 337 63.94 -55.31 -1.90
C THR A 337 64.73 -56.55 -2.31
N ALA A 338 64.05 -57.69 -2.45
CA ALA A 338 64.65 -58.93 -2.93
C ALA A 338 65.14 -58.81 -4.38
N ALA A 339 64.34 -58.18 -5.26
CA ALA A 339 64.72 -57.95 -6.65
C ALA A 339 65.95 -57.02 -6.77
N LEU A 340 66.02 -55.95 -5.97
CA LEU A 340 67.18 -55.06 -5.90
C LEU A 340 68.44 -55.77 -5.38
N ALA A 341 68.31 -56.59 -4.34
CA ALA A 341 69.44 -57.34 -3.79
C ALA A 341 70.01 -58.34 -4.82
N SER A 342 69.14 -59.06 -5.53
CA SER A 342 69.53 -59.96 -6.62
C SER A 342 70.24 -59.22 -7.76
N TYR A 343 69.69 -58.08 -8.17
CA TYR A 343 70.27 -57.23 -9.20
C TYR A 343 71.67 -56.70 -8.80
N ALA A 344 71.83 -56.24 -7.56
CA ALA A 344 73.07 -55.74 -7.01
C ALA A 344 74.17 -56.82 -6.95
N GLU A 345 73.80 -58.05 -6.57
CA GLU A 345 74.75 -59.15 -6.48
C GLU A 345 75.32 -59.53 -7.85
N VAL A 346 74.47 -59.63 -8.88
CA VAL A 346 74.91 -59.89 -10.25
C VAL A 346 75.79 -58.73 -10.76
N ALA A 347 75.38 -57.48 -10.53
CA ALA A 347 76.18 -56.31 -10.91
C ALA A 347 77.57 -56.30 -10.27
N ARG A 348 77.66 -56.68 -8.98
CA ARG A 348 78.92 -56.78 -8.23
C ARG A 348 79.83 -57.88 -8.76
N GLN A 349 79.28 -59.07 -9.05
CA GLN A 349 80.02 -60.18 -9.64
C GLN A 349 80.57 -59.81 -11.02
N THR A 350 79.75 -59.21 -11.88
CA THR A 350 80.16 -58.72 -13.20
C THR A 350 81.22 -57.62 -13.11
N SER A 351 81.06 -56.64 -12.22
CA SER A 351 82.06 -55.58 -12.02
C SER A 351 83.41 -56.12 -11.56
N SER A 352 83.41 -57.15 -10.70
CA SER A 352 84.63 -57.83 -10.27
C SER A 352 85.32 -58.55 -11.44
N ALA A 353 84.56 -59.25 -12.28
CA ALA A 353 85.11 -59.90 -13.48
C ALA A 353 85.70 -58.86 -14.45
N LEU A 354 84.99 -57.77 -14.71
CA LEU A 354 85.46 -56.66 -15.54
C LEU A 354 86.76 -56.03 -15.02
N ALA A 355 86.92 -55.90 -13.70
CA ALA A 355 88.15 -55.39 -13.10
C ALA A 355 89.36 -56.28 -13.40
N THR A 356 89.21 -57.61 -13.41
CA THR A 356 90.30 -58.53 -13.77
C THR A 356 90.68 -58.44 -15.25
N VAL A 357 89.70 -58.23 -16.14
CA VAL A 357 89.95 -57.98 -17.57
C VAL A 357 90.68 -56.65 -17.76
N ALA A 358 90.23 -55.59 -17.08
CA ALA A 358 90.87 -54.28 -17.11
C ALA A 358 92.34 -54.34 -16.68
N LEU A 359 92.64 -55.06 -15.59
CA LEU A 359 94.01 -55.25 -15.09
C LEU A 359 94.90 -55.99 -16.11
N SER A 360 94.36 -57.00 -16.80
CA SER A 360 95.12 -57.77 -17.79
C SER A 360 95.41 -56.92 -19.04
N LEU A 361 94.42 -56.14 -19.51
CA LEU A 361 94.59 -55.18 -20.60
C LEU A 361 95.56 -54.04 -20.24
N ASP A 362 95.53 -53.53 -19.00
CA ASP A 362 96.48 -52.51 -18.53
C ASP A 362 97.91 -53.07 -18.50
N ARG A 363 98.11 -54.29 -17.99
CA ARG A 363 99.42 -54.98 -18.05
C ARG A 363 99.93 -55.12 -19.47
N LYS A 364 99.06 -55.52 -20.41
CA LYS A 364 99.39 -55.63 -21.83
C LYS A 364 99.71 -54.28 -22.46
N SER A 365 98.98 -53.22 -22.11
CA SER A 365 99.25 -51.86 -22.59
C SER A 365 100.61 -51.33 -22.17
N LYS A 366 101.10 -51.74 -20.99
CA LYS A 366 102.41 -51.33 -20.46
C LYS A 366 103.56 -52.18 -21.02
N ASN A 367 103.27 -53.40 -21.48
CA ASN A 367 104.25 -54.37 -21.98
C ASN A 367 103.79 -54.96 -23.33
N VAL A 368 103.62 -54.11 -24.35
CA VAL A 368 103.01 -54.46 -25.64
C VAL A 368 103.74 -55.59 -26.39
N PHE A 369 105.03 -55.79 -26.10
CA PHE A 369 105.89 -56.80 -26.70
C PHE A 369 105.95 -58.13 -25.93
N GLU A 370 105.27 -58.26 -24.80
CA GLU A 370 105.20 -59.48 -24.01
C GLU A 370 103.82 -60.12 -24.12
N GLU A 371 103.77 -61.44 -24.10
CA GLU A 371 102.51 -62.15 -23.90
C GLU A 371 102.03 -61.94 -22.47
N VAL A 372 100.74 -61.69 -22.32
CA VAL A 372 100.09 -61.61 -21.01
C VAL A 372 99.08 -62.73 -20.95
N ASP A 373 99.17 -63.58 -19.92
CA ASP A 373 98.18 -64.64 -19.73
C ASP A 373 96.78 -64.01 -19.54
N PRO A 374 95.76 -64.49 -20.27
CA PRO A 374 94.40 -64.03 -20.09
C PRO A 374 93.90 -64.40 -18.68
N PRO A 375 93.03 -63.56 -18.10
CA PRO A 375 92.48 -63.84 -16.79
C PRO A 375 91.68 -65.15 -16.82
N GLN A 376 91.96 -66.08 -15.90
CA GLN A 376 91.21 -67.32 -15.77
C GLN A 376 89.82 -67.04 -15.17
N LEU A 377 88.89 -66.64 -16.02
CA LEU A 377 87.50 -66.43 -15.68
C LEU A 377 86.69 -67.70 -15.99
N GLN A 378 85.92 -68.18 -15.04
CA GLN A 378 84.92 -69.20 -15.32
C GLN A 378 83.78 -68.56 -16.14
N ALA A 379 83.47 -69.09 -17.32
CA ALA A 379 82.35 -68.58 -18.11
C ALA A 379 81.01 -68.94 -17.44
N PRO A 380 79.97 -68.07 -17.49
CA PRO A 380 79.91 -66.75 -18.11
C PRO A 380 79.85 -65.63 -17.04
N LEU A 381 80.99 -65.15 -16.53
CA LEU A 381 80.99 -64.12 -15.47
C LEU A 381 80.69 -62.68 -15.94
N ILE A 382 80.57 -62.42 -17.25
CA ILE A 382 80.31 -61.06 -17.79
C ILE A 382 78.95 -61.04 -18.51
N VAL A 383 77.86 -60.95 -17.74
CA VAL A 383 76.49 -60.81 -18.24
C VAL A 383 75.84 -59.60 -17.58
N PRO A 384 75.13 -58.73 -18.32
CA PRO A 384 74.42 -57.61 -17.70
C PRO A 384 73.31 -58.07 -16.75
N PRO A 385 73.19 -57.46 -15.54
CA PRO A 385 72.09 -57.77 -14.64
C PRO A 385 70.76 -57.35 -15.27
N SER A 386 69.75 -58.23 -15.24
CA SER A 386 68.44 -57.98 -15.85
C SER A 386 67.53 -57.14 -14.94
N PRO A 387 66.99 -55.99 -15.40
CA PRO A 387 66.11 -55.13 -14.60
C PRO A 387 64.64 -55.58 -14.58
N THR A 388 64.27 -56.67 -15.28
CA THR A 388 62.86 -57.01 -15.58
C THR A 388 61.97 -57.10 -14.35
N CYS A 389 62.39 -57.82 -13.30
CA CYS A 389 61.59 -57.98 -12.07
C CYS A 389 61.34 -56.64 -11.36
N ILE A 390 62.34 -55.75 -11.33
CA ILE A 390 62.23 -54.43 -10.70
C ILE A 390 61.20 -53.58 -11.47
N LEU A 391 61.25 -53.59 -12.81
CA LEU A 391 60.33 -52.84 -13.67
C LEU A 391 58.88 -53.33 -13.56
N GLU A 392 58.66 -54.63 -13.45
CA GLU A 392 57.31 -55.19 -13.25
C GLU A 392 56.68 -54.77 -11.93
N ILE A 393 57.46 -54.74 -10.84
CA ILE A 393 56.98 -54.29 -9.53
C ILE A 393 56.66 -52.80 -9.54
N LEU A 394 57.50 -51.97 -10.18
CA LEU A 394 57.19 -50.54 -10.37
C LEU A 394 55.92 -50.32 -11.20
N LYS A 395 55.64 -51.17 -12.19
CA LYS A 395 54.37 -51.13 -12.95
C LYS A 395 53.17 -51.45 -12.05
N LYS A 396 53.27 -52.47 -11.18
CA LYS A 396 52.22 -52.79 -10.19
C LYS A 396 52.00 -51.65 -9.19
N HIS A 397 53.07 -51.04 -8.68
CA HIS A 397 53.01 -49.86 -7.82
C HIS A 397 52.29 -48.68 -8.49
N ASN A 398 52.62 -48.40 -9.75
CA ASN A 398 52.01 -47.30 -10.50
C ASN A 398 50.53 -47.55 -10.83
N LEU A 399 50.11 -48.80 -11.04
CA LEU A 399 48.68 -49.16 -11.19
C LEU A 399 47.86 -48.88 -9.91
N VAL A 400 48.40 -49.21 -8.74
CA VAL A 400 47.77 -48.88 -7.43
C VAL A 400 47.66 -47.36 -7.25
N THR A 401 48.64 -46.61 -7.76
CA THR A 401 48.67 -45.14 -7.72
C THR A 401 47.62 -44.51 -8.66
N GLU A 402 47.35 -45.12 -9.82
CA GLU A 402 46.32 -44.69 -10.78
C GLU A 402 44.90 -44.85 -10.21
N ASP A 403 44.62 -45.98 -9.55
CA ASP A 403 43.33 -46.22 -8.88
C ASP A 403 43.04 -45.18 -7.77
N LEU A 404 44.08 -44.80 -7.01
CA LEU A 404 43.98 -43.76 -5.98
C LEU A 404 43.63 -42.37 -6.55
N ALA A 405 44.10 -42.03 -7.75
CA ALA A 405 43.78 -40.74 -8.37
C ALA A 405 42.28 -40.63 -8.72
N GLY A 406 41.67 -41.72 -9.20
CA GLY A 406 40.22 -41.79 -9.44
C GLY A 406 39.42 -41.67 -8.15
N GLN A 407 39.83 -42.41 -7.10
CA GLN A 407 39.20 -42.35 -5.78
C GLN A 407 39.24 -40.95 -5.16
N ARG A 408 40.33 -40.19 -5.37
CA ARG A 408 40.46 -38.80 -4.91
C ARG A 408 39.49 -37.84 -5.59
N LEU A 409 39.24 -38.00 -6.89
CA LEU A 409 38.25 -37.20 -7.62
C LEU A 409 36.83 -37.50 -7.15
N MET A 410 36.49 -38.78 -6.98
CA MET A 410 35.18 -39.18 -6.46
C MET A 410 34.96 -38.69 -5.02
N ALA A 411 35.98 -38.79 -4.16
CA ALA A 411 35.92 -38.26 -2.81
C ALA A 411 35.78 -36.72 -2.81
N ALA A 412 36.43 -36.01 -3.73
CA ALA A 412 36.30 -34.56 -3.88
C ALA A 412 34.87 -34.15 -4.26
N ASP A 413 34.24 -34.84 -5.21
CA ASP A 413 32.83 -34.61 -5.59
C ASP A 413 31.87 -34.84 -4.41
N LEU A 414 32.10 -35.89 -3.61
CA LEU A 414 31.29 -36.19 -2.43
C LEU A 414 31.48 -35.15 -1.31
N VAL A 415 32.71 -34.68 -1.08
CA VAL A 415 33.01 -33.60 -0.12
C VAL A 415 32.37 -32.29 -0.57
N GLU A 416 32.40 -31.96 -1.86
CA GLU A 416 31.69 -30.80 -2.41
C GLU A 416 30.18 -30.91 -2.16
N ALA A 417 29.57 -32.04 -2.51
CA ALA A 417 28.15 -32.31 -2.28
C ALA A 417 27.76 -32.15 -0.80
N TYR A 418 28.63 -32.60 0.12
CA TYR A 418 28.44 -32.43 1.56
C TYR A 418 28.41 -30.96 1.97
N LEU A 419 29.42 -30.19 1.57
CA LEU A 419 29.56 -28.77 1.98
C LEU A 419 28.40 -27.92 1.45
N ILE A 420 27.95 -28.18 0.23
CA ILE A 420 26.75 -27.53 -0.32
C ILE A 420 25.51 -27.98 0.48
N GLY A 421 25.35 -29.28 0.75
CA GLY A 421 24.22 -29.84 1.49
C GLY A 421 24.12 -29.38 2.95
N GLU A 422 25.24 -29.06 3.59
CA GLU A 422 25.31 -28.53 4.95
C GLU A 422 24.63 -27.15 5.06
N SER A 423 24.92 -26.28 4.10
CA SER A 423 24.39 -24.90 4.06
C SER A 423 23.15 -24.74 3.16
N ALA A 424 22.63 -25.82 2.56
CA ALA A 424 21.54 -25.75 1.58
C ALA A 424 20.25 -25.16 2.15
N GLN A 425 19.86 -25.54 3.37
CA GLN A 425 18.66 -25.03 4.03
C GLN A 425 18.80 -23.54 4.36
N GLU A 426 19.95 -23.13 4.91
CA GLU A 426 20.25 -21.73 5.22
C GLU A 426 20.24 -20.86 3.96
N LEU A 427 20.82 -21.36 2.87
CA LEU A 427 20.82 -20.67 1.58
C LEU A 427 19.40 -20.55 0.98
N PHE A 428 18.58 -21.59 1.12
CA PHE A 428 17.19 -21.57 0.67
C PHE A 428 16.38 -20.52 1.44
N GLU A 429 16.48 -20.51 2.78
CA GLU A 429 15.79 -19.54 3.64
C GLU A 429 16.24 -18.11 3.35
N ALA A 430 17.55 -17.86 3.24
CA ALA A 430 18.09 -16.54 2.90
C ALA A 430 17.62 -16.05 1.52
N THR A 431 17.56 -16.95 0.53
CA THR A 431 17.08 -16.62 -0.83
C THR A 431 15.59 -16.28 -0.81
N LYS A 432 14.79 -17.05 -0.08
CA LYS A 432 13.35 -16.79 0.09
C LYS A 432 13.10 -15.43 0.74
N VAL A 433 13.81 -15.11 1.82
CA VAL A 433 13.70 -13.81 2.50
C VAL A 433 14.10 -12.65 1.56
N ALA A 434 15.18 -12.80 0.79
CA ALA A 434 15.61 -11.80 -0.17
C ALA A 434 14.55 -11.55 -1.26
N GLU A 435 13.94 -12.61 -1.80
CA GLU A 435 12.85 -12.51 -2.78
C GLU A 435 11.59 -11.86 -2.21
N GLU A 436 11.19 -12.24 -0.99
CA GLU A 436 10.02 -11.67 -0.30
C GLU A 436 10.22 -10.17 -0.03
N SER A 437 11.38 -9.77 0.49
CA SER A 437 11.74 -8.37 0.73
C SER A 437 11.78 -7.57 -0.58
N ALA A 438 12.33 -8.12 -1.68
CA ALA A 438 12.35 -7.48 -2.99
C ALA A 438 10.94 -7.32 -3.59
N LYS A 439 10.09 -8.34 -3.48
CA LYS A 439 8.67 -8.29 -3.91
C LYS A 439 7.89 -7.25 -3.11
N ALA A 440 8.12 -7.15 -1.81
CA ALA A 440 7.47 -6.15 -0.96
C ALA A 440 7.83 -4.71 -1.37
N VAL A 441 9.12 -4.42 -1.57
CA VAL A 441 9.60 -3.08 -1.98
C VAL A 441 9.08 -2.71 -3.37
N SER A 442 9.23 -3.60 -4.36
CA SER A 442 8.73 -3.36 -5.72
C SER A 442 7.20 -3.20 -5.77
N GLY A 443 6.46 -3.98 -4.97
CA GLY A 443 5.02 -3.84 -4.81
C GLY A 443 4.60 -2.49 -4.23
N LEU A 444 5.32 -1.98 -3.23
CA LEU A 444 5.10 -0.64 -2.66
C LEU A 444 5.45 0.46 -3.67
N GLN A 445 6.57 0.35 -4.38
CA GLN A 445 6.98 1.31 -5.41
C GLN A 445 5.92 1.42 -6.51
N ARG A 446 5.37 0.28 -6.97
CA ARG A 446 4.30 0.27 -7.96
C ARG A 446 3.04 0.96 -7.45
N GLN A 447 2.69 0.79 -6.17
CA GLN A 447 1.55 1.47 -5.56
C GLN A 447 1.77 2.98 -5.44
N VAL A 448 2.98 3.41 -5.07
CA VAL A 448 3.34 4.84 -5.04
C VAL A 448 3.21 5.47 -6.41
N GLU A 449 3.74 4.82 -7.45
CA GLU A 449 3.67 5.36 -8.81
C GLU A 449 2.23 5.41 -9.33
N ALA A 450 1.44 4.37 -9.05
CA ALA A 450 0.01 4.37 -9.37
C ALA A 450 -0.75 5.51 -8.67
N MET A 451 -0.43 5.81 -7.40
CA MET A 451 -1.06 6.92 -6.67
C MET A 451 -0.63 8.28 -7.21
N ARG A 452 0.64 8.45 -7.59
CA ARG A 452 1.11 9.67 -8.26
C ARG A 452 0.40 9.90 -9.58
N GLY A 453 0.23 8.85 -10.38
CA GLY A 453 -0.53 8.91 -11.63
C GLY A 453 -1.96 9.39 -11.42
N LYS A 454 -2.67 8.83 -10.43
CA LYS A 454 -4.05 9.25 -10.08
C LYS A 454 -4.15 10.70 -9.62
N ILE A 455 -3.17 11.18 -8.84
CA ILE A 455 -3.11 12.58 -8.41
C ILE A 455 -2.92 13.48 -9.63
N ALA A 456 -1.98 13.15 -10.52
CA ALA A 456 -1.73 13.92 -11.73
C ALA A 456 -2.95 13.96 -12.65
N GLU A 457 -3.65 12.83 -12.86
CA GLU A 457 -4.89 12.78 -13.64
C GLU A 457 -5.96 13.74 -13.09
N LEU A 458 -6.21 13.72 -11.77
CA LEU A 458 -7.19 14.61 -11.14
C LEU A 458 -6.76 16.08 -11.16
N GLU A 459 -5.46 16.38 -11.04
CA GLU A 459 -4.95 17.75 -11.11
C GLU A 459 -5.11 18.37 -12.51
N HIS A 460 -5.13 17.55 -13.57
CA HIS A 460 -5.32 18.00 -14.96
C HIS A 460 -6.79 17.97 -15.41
N GLU A 461 -7.71 17.48 -14.57
CA GLU A 461 -9.14 17.48 -14.88
C GLU A 461 -9.68 18.92 -14.92
N GLU A 462 -10.31 19.31 -16.03
CA GLU A 462 -10.94 20.62 -16.17
C GLU A 462 -12.08 20.77 -15.15
N LEU A 463 -12.00 21.84 -14.35
CA LEU A 463 -13.03 22.20 -13.36
C LEU A 463 -14.14 23.00 -14.01
N ASP A 464 -15.33 22.93 -13.42
CA ASP A 464 -16.45 23.73 -13.89
C ASP A 464 -16.17 25.22 -13.60
N PRO A 465 -16.30 26.13 -14.59
CA PRO A 465 -16.16 27.56 -14.34
C PRO A 465 -17.35 28.02 -13.50
N GLY A 466 -17.19 27.96 -12.17
CA GLY A 466 -18.22 28.37 -11.23
C GLY A 466 -18.59 29.86 -11.35
N PRO A 467 -19.47 30.35 -10.47
CA PRO A 467 -19.90 31.74 -10.49
C PRO A 467 -18.71 32.70 -10.27
N PRO A 468 -18.64 33.86 -10.95
CA PRO A 468 -17.60 34.84 -10.68
C PRO A 468 -17.54 35.21 -9.19
N ALA A 469 -16.33 35.23 -8.61
CA ALA A 469 -16.13 35.47 -7.19
C ALA A 469 -16.67 36.84 -6.72
N SER A 470 -16.59 37.87 -7.58
CA SER A 470 -17.20 39.18 -7.34
C SER A 470 -18.73 39.10 -7.22
N TRP A 471 -19.38 38.31 -8.09
CA TRP A 471 -20.81 38.08 -8.04
C TRP A 471 -21.23 37.37 -6.75
N LEU A 472 -20.45 36.35 -6.33
CA LEU A 472 -20.69 35.65 -5.06
C LEU A 472 -20.60 36.60 -3.87
N THR A 473 -19.52 37.40 -3.81
CA THR A 473 -19.30 38.38 -2.75
C THR A 473 -20.43 39.40 -2.67
N ASP A 474 -20.80 40.02 -3.80
CA ASP A 474 -21.85 41.05 -3.83
C ASP A 474 -23.23 40.49 -3.43
N ARG A 475 -23.52 39.24 -3.81
CA ARG A 475 -24.78 38.60 -3.43
C ARG A 475 -24.77 38.15 -1.97
N LEU A 476 -23.65 37.63 -1.49
CA LEU A 476 -23.47 37.23 -0.10
C LEU A 476 -23.62 38.44 0.84
N HIS A 477 -23.00 39.58 0.52
CA HIS A 477 -23.14 40.82 1.29
C HIS A 477 -24.59 41.28 1.41
N ARG A 478 -25.34 41.24 0.29
CA ARG A 478 -26.78 41.58 0.28
C ARG A 478 -27.62 40.59 1.07
N LEU A 479 -27.27 39.30 1.02
CA LEU A 479 -28.02 38.24 1.67
C LEU A 479 -27.80 38.22 3.18
N LEU A 480 -26.55 38.40 3.63
CA LEU A 480 -26.17 38.41 5.04
C LEU A 480 -26.38 39.77 5.71
N GLY A 481 -26.52 40.86 4.93
CA GLY A 481 -26.63 42.23 5.45
C GLY A 481 -25.34 42.79 6.05
N ARG A 482 -24.20 42.15 5.80
CA ARG A 482 -22.88 42.48 6.35
C ARG A 482 -21.78 42.14 5.35
N THR A 483 -20.66 42.87 5.41
CA THR A 483 -19.56 42.79 4.43
C THR A 483 -18.30 42.12 4.98
N GLU A 484 -18.44 41.34 6.05
CA GLU A 484 -17.30 40.68 6.69
C GLU A 484 -16.74 39.52 5.86
N LEU A 485 -17.57 38.82 5.09
CA LEU A 485 -17.21 37.64 4.31
C LEU A 485 -17.08 37.96 2.81
N GLU A 486 -15.88 37.77 2.27
CA GLU A 486 -15.55 37.96 0.86
C GLU A 486 -15.12 36.64 0.20
N VAL A 487 -15.49 36.49 -1.07
CA VAL A 487 -15.07 35.38 -1.93
C VAL A 487 -14.13 35.93 -3.01
N ARG A 488 -12.92 35.39 -3.10
CA ARG A 488 -11.91 35.78 -4.10
C ARG A 488 -11.54 34.60 -5.01
N PRO A 489 -11.20 34.87 -6.29
CA PRO A 489 -10.75 33.81 -7.19
C PRO A 489 -9.34 33.36 -6.80
N THR A 490 -9.03 32.07 -7.03
CA THR A 490 -7.67 31.55 -6.95
C THR A 490 -7.18 31.07 -8.31
N ASN A 491 -5.89 30.76 -8.41
CA ASN A 491 -5.28 30.18 -9.62
C ASN A 491 -5.72 28.73 -9.89
N SER A 492 -6.43 28.10 -8.95
CA SER A 492 -6.78 26.68 -8.99
C SER A 492 -8.27 26.40 -9.27
N ASN A 493 -9.01 27.38 -9.82
CA ASN A 493 -10.48 27.34 -9.98
C ASN A 493 -11.25 27.10 -8.66
N LEU A 494 -10.54 27.20 -7.52
CA LEU A 494 -11.10 27.24 -6.18
C LEU A 494 -11.39 28.70 -5.78
N TYR A 495 -12.12 28.87 -4.69
CA TYR A 495 -12.39 30.18 -4.12
C TYR A 495 -11.65 30.35 -2.80
N ALA A 496 -11.02 31.51 -2.60
CA ALA A 496 -10.50 31.91 -1.30
C ALA A 496 -11.59 32.65 -0.54
N LEU A 497 -11.92 32.18 0.66
CA LEU A 497 -12.86 32.84 1.57
C LEU A 497 -12.11 33.66 2.61
N LEU A 498 -12.45 34.94 2.70
CA LEU A 498 -11.83 35.88 3.62
C LEU A 498 -12.88 36.44 4.58
N ARG A 499 -12.53 36.57 5.86
CA ARG A 499 -13.27 37.27 6.90
C ARG A 499 -12.45 38.48 7.34
N HIS A 500 -12.93 39.69 7.09
CA HIS A 500 -12.20 40.94 7.35
C HIS A 500 -10.80 41.00 6.70
N GLY A 501 -10.64 40.38 5.52
CA GLY A 501 -9.37 40.31 4.80
C GLY A 501 -8.45 39.16 5.21
N GLU A 502 -8.76 38.44 6.30
CA GLU A 502 -8.02 37.26 6.75
C GLU A 502 -8.70 35.95 6.31
N PRO A 503 -7.99 34.82 6.18
CA PRO A 503 -8.60 33.52 5.86
C PRO A 503 -9.76 33.15 6.80
N ALA A 504 -10.95 32.91 6.25
CA ALA A 504 -12.12 32.54 7.05
C ALA A 504 -12.06 31.04 7.40
N THR A 505 -11.46 30.68 8.54
CA THR A 505 -11.21 29.28 8.95
C THR A 505 -12.45 28.50 9.38
N ASN A 506 -13.59 29.16 9.57
CA ASN A 506 -14.87 28.52 9.88
C ASN A 506 -16.04 29.34 9.34
N LEU A 507 -17.07 28.63 8.87
CA LEU A 507 -18.35 29.18 8.44
C LEU A 507 -19.49 28.65 9.32
N SER A 508 -20.45 29.52 9.64
CA SER A 508 -21.69 29.10 10.29
C SER A 508 -22.55 28.26 9.33
N GLU A 509 -23.48 27.47 9.87
CA GLU A 509 -24.42 26.69 9.05
C GLU A 509 -25.31 27.59 8.18
N GLY A 510 -25.61 28.80 8.66
CA GLY A 510 -26.30 29.83 7.86
C GLY A 510 -25.44 30.31 6.69
N GLU A 511 -24.15 30.60 6.92
CA GLU A 511 -23.21 31.04 5.88
C GLU A 511 -23.00 29.97 4.79
N LYS A 512 -22.84 28.70 5.17
CA LYS A 512 -22.73 27.57 4.22
C LYS A 512 -24.01 27.42 3.38
N THR A 513 -25.18 27.55 4.03
CA THR A 513 -26.48 27.46 3.35
C THR A 513 -26.65 28.61 2.36
N ALA A 514 -26.28 29.83 2.75
CA ALA A 514 -26.32 31.03 1.91
C ALA A 514 -25.45 30.88 0.65
N ILE A 515 -24.18 30.49 0.80
CA ILE A 515 -23.27 30.29 -0.34
C ILE A 515 -23.79 29.17 -1.25
N SER A 516 -24.21 28.04 -0.68
CA SER A 516 -24.78 26.92 -1.43
C SER A 516 -26.02 27.32 -2.20
N LEU A 517 -26.88 28.15 -1.62
CA LEU A 517 -28.11 28.63 -2.26
C LEU A 517 -27.79 29.55 -3.43
N LEU A 518 -26.81 30.44 -3.30
CA LEU A 518 -26.35 31.30 -4.40
C LEU A 518 -25.77 30.47 -5.55
N TYR A 519 -24.96 29.46 -5.24
CA TYR A 519 -24.44 28.54 -6.24
C TYR A 519 -25.57 27.75 -6.91
N PHE A 520 -26.53 27.23 -6.14
CA PHE A 520 -27.72 26.55 -6.66
C PHE A 520 -28.46 27.42 -7.67
N LEU A 521 -28.82 28.65 -7.28
CA LEU A 521 -29.56 29.57 -8.14
C LEU A 521 -28.78 29.91 -9.41
N LYS A 522 -27.45 30.08 -9.33
CA LYS A 522 -26.62 30.30 -10.51
C LYS A 522 -26.57 29.08 -11.43
N SER A 523 -26.49 27.87 -10.87
CA SER A 523 -26.48 26.60 -11.62
C SER A 523 -27.75 26.41 -12.46
N LEU A 524 -28.89 26.95 -12.02
CA LEU A 524 -30.16 26.92 -12.78
C LEU A 524 -30.08 27.66 -14.12
N THR A 525 -29.12 28.59 -14.27
CA THR A 525 -28.94 29.39 -15.49
C THR A 525 -27.82 28.88 -16.41
N ASN A 526 -26.87 28.14 -15.86
CA ASN A 526 -25.65 27.72 -16.57
C ASN A 526 -25.69 26.26 -17.07
N GLY A 527 -26.67 25.46 -16.65
CA GLY A 527 -26.71 24.00 -16.90
C GLY A 527 -27.18 23.54 -18.28
N GLY A 528 -27.21 24.40 -19.30
CA GLY A 528 -27.65 24.08 -20.68
C GLY A 528 -29.15 23.74 -20.83
N LYS A 529 -29.92 23.74 -19.72
CA LYS A 529 -31.36 23.50 -19.71
C LYS A 529 -32.11 24.83 -19.63
N GLU A 530 -33.20 24.92 -20.38
CA GLU A 530 -34.09 26.09 -20.31
C GLU A 530 -34.76 26.14 -18.93
N ARG A 531 -34.58 27.24 -18.19
CA ARG A 531 -35.09 27.40 -16.82
C ARG A 531 -36.61 27.18 -16.74
N SER A 532 -37.33 27.58 -17.78
CA SER A 532 -38.78 27.39 -18.00
C SER A 532 -39.23 25.93 -17.97
N ASN A 533 -38.32 24.97 -18.17
CA ASN A 533 -38.60 23.53 -18.15
C ASN A 533 -38.23 22.86 -16.82
N LEU A 534 -37.64 23.59 -15.87
CA LEU A 534 -37.19 23.04 -14.60
C LEU A 534 -38.31 22.99 -13.55
N THR A 535 -38.38 21.88 -12.84
CA THR A 535 -39.13 21.77 -11.58
C THR A 535 -38.17 22.02 -10.42
N ILE A 536 -38.34 23.13 -9.71
CA ILE A 536 -37.47 23.53 -8.61
C ILE A 536 -38.10 23.10 -7.29
N VAL A 537 -37.38 22.27 -6.53
CA VAL A 537 -37.78 21.81 -5.20
C VAL A 537 -36.79 22.34 -4.19
N ILE A 538 -37.27 23.13 -3.23
CA ILE A 538 -36.46 23.71 -2.16
C ILE A 538 -36.98 23.17 -0.84
N ASP A 539 -36.11 22.47 -0.11
CA ASP A 539 -36.38 21.88 1.20
C ASP A 539 -35.61 22.66 2.28
N ASP A 540 -36.33 23.46 3.08
CA ASP A 540 -35.79 24.24 4.19
C ASP A 540 -34.57 25.09 3.82
N PRO A 541 -34.74 26.18 3.06
CA PRO A 541 -33.62 27.01 2.67
C PRO A 541 -33.07 27.85 3.84
N VAL A 542 -33.77 27.90 4.97
CA VAL A 542 -33.40 28.62 6.18
C VAL A 542 -33.14 27.64 7.32
N SER A 543 -32.10 27.92 8.12
CA SER A 543 -31.87 27.21 9.38
C SER A 543 -32.68 27.86 10.50
N SER A 544 -33.17 27.06 11.45
CA SER A 544 -33.93 27.52 12.62
C SER A 544 -33.16 28.41 13.60
N LEU A 545 -31.89 28.73 13.31
CA LEU A 545 -30.98 29.47 14.17
C LEU A 545 -30.66 30.89 13.65
N ASP A 546 -31.22 31.30 12.50
CA ASP A 546 -30.87 32.57 11.86
C ASP A 546 -32.11 33.31 11.31
N ASP A 547 -32.80 34.02 12.20
CA ASP A 547 -33.98 34.82 11.87
C ASP A 547 -33.65 35.99 10.93
N GLY A 548 -32.43 36.56 11.04
CA GLY A 548 -31.96 37.65 10.20
C GLY A 548 -31.77 37.23 8.73
N LEU A 549 -31.23 36.03 8.51
CA LEU A 549 -31.03 35.47 7.17
C LEU A 549 -32.34 35.09 6.46
N THR A 550 -33.41 34.81 7.22
CA THR A 550 -34.69 34.34 6.68
C THR A 550 -35.33 35.34 5.71
N VAL A 551 -35.30 36.64 6.03
CA VAL A 551 -35.84 37.70 5.17
C VAL A 551 -35.02 37.82 3.88
N GLY A 552 -33.69 37.76 3.99
CA GLY A 552 -32.78 37.81 2.85
C GLY A 552 -33.01 36.64 1.90
N ILE A 553 -33.08 35.41 2.43
CA ILE A 553 -33.33 34.19 1.65
C ILE A 553 -34.72 34.23 1.00
N SER A 554 -35.75 34.64 1.73
CA SER A 554 -37.10 34.82 1.17
C SER A 554 -37.08 35.79 -0.01
N SER A 555 -36.44 36.95 0.15
CA SER A 555 -36.36 37.98 -0.89
C SER A 555 -35.58 37.52 -2.11
N LEU A 556 -34.46 36.81 -1.90
CA LEU A 556 -33.64 36.25 -2.96
C LEU A 556 -34.41 35.19 -3.77
N LEU A 557 -35.02 34.22 -3.08
CA LEU A 557 -35.82 33.18 -3.73
C LEU A 557 -37.01 33.78 -4.48
N TRP A 558 -37.69 34.77 -3.90
CA TRP A 558 -38.79 35.46 -4.58
C TRP A 558 -38.29 36.15 -5.84
N ALA A 559 -37.21 36.94 -5.77
CA ALA A 559 -36.67 37.66 -6.92
C ALA A 559 -36.19 36.73 -8.05
N GLU A 560 -35.57 35.60 -7.69
CA GLU A 560 -35.02 34.66 -8.67
C GLU A 560 -36.08 33.74 -9.27
N LEU A 561 -37.06 33.29 -8.49
CA LEU A 561 -38.04 32.30 -8.94
C LEU A 561 -39.34 32.93 -9.44
N ILE A 562 -39.74 34.07 -8.86
CA ILE A 562 -40.99 34.78 -9.12
C ILE A 562 -40.64 36.16 -9.71
N GLN A 563 -40.36 36.21 -11.01
CA GLN A 563 -39.96 37.44 -11.68
C GLN A 563 -41.18 38.33 -12.01
N PRO A 564 -41.13 39.64 -11.76
CA PRO A 564 -42.05 40.56 -12.43
C PRO A 564 -41.64 40.62 -13.90
N GLU A 565 -42.52 40.20 -14.83
CA GLU A 565 -42.31 40.54 -16.23
C GLU A 565 -42.59 42.05 -16.38
N VAL A 566 -41.74 42.71 -17.16
CA VAL A 566 -42.04 43.77 -18.14
C VAL A 566 -43.44 44.43 -17.98
N CYS A 567 -43.51 45.77 -17.94
CA CYS A 567 -44.80 46.51 -17.95
C CYS A 567 -45.66 45.98 -19.11
N GLY A 568 -47.01 46.00 -19.02
CA GLY A 568 -47.87 45.53 -20.12
C GLY A 568 -47.53 46.15 -21.49
N CYS A 569 -46.86 47.31 -21.49
CA CYS A 569 -46.35 48.00 -22.67
C CYS A 569 -45.06 47.44 -23.29
N GLY A 570 -44.45 46.39 -22.73
CA GLY A 570 -43.25 45.74 -23.30
C GLY A 570 -41.88 46.27 -22.83
N GLU A 571 -41.81 47.21 -21.89
CA GLU A 571 -40.53 47.72 -21.34
C GLU A 571 -40.02 46.95 -20.11
N GLU A 572 -38.70 46.64 -20.10
CA GLU A 572 -37.98 46.20 -18.91
C GLU A 572 -37.98 47.30 -17.83
N ARG A 573 -38.08 46.92 -16.56
CA ARG A 573 -38.25 47.89 -15.47
C ARG A 573 -36.96 48.65 -15.15
N PRO A 574 -37.06 49.90 -14.63
CA PRO A 574 -38.29 50.59 -14.23
C PRO A 574 -39.05 51.22 -15.41
N CYS A 575 -40.35 50.99 -15.48
CA CYS A 575 -41.25 51.55 -16.50
C CYS A 575 -42.26 52.50 -15.83
N THR A 576 -42.58 53.63 -16.49
CA THR A 576 -43.48 54.68 -16.01
C THR A 576 -44.94 54.51 -16.47
N CYS A 577 -45.27 53.37 -17.10
CA CYS A 577 -46.57 53.11 -17.70
C CYS A 577 -47.65 52.72 -16.68
N SER A 578 -48.92 53.04 -16.97
CA SER A 578 -50.09 52.70 -16.12
C SER A 578 -50.66 51.30 -16.39
N GLU A 579 -50.01 50.48 -17.22
CA GLU A 579 -50.50 49.13 -17.54
C GLU A 579 -50.27 48.13 -16.40
N ALA A 580 -51.10 47.07 -16.38
CA ALA A 580 -51.10 46.08 -15.31
C ALA A 580 -49.76 45.35 -15.20
N LYS A 581 -49.30 45.15 -13.95
CA LYS A 581 -48.11 44.37 -13.63
C LYS A 581 -48.41 42.89 -13.91
N ASN A 582 -47.74 42.29 -14.89
CA ASN A 582 -47.83 40.86 -15.13
C ASN A 582 -46.67 40.15 -14.42
N TRP A 583 -47.00 39.33 -13.43
CA TRP A 583 -46.05 38.44 -12.78
C TRP A 583 -45.95 37.14 -13.56
N ARG A 584 -44.72 36.63 -13.75
CA ARG A 584 -44.46 35.31 -14.30
C ARG A 584 -43.43 34.58 -13.44
N ARG A 585 -43.42 33.26 -13.55
CA ARG A 585 -42.38 32.42 -12.95
C ARG A 585 -41.16 32.36 -13.87
N ALA A 586 -39.97 32.35 -13.29
CA ALA A 586 -38.73 32.18 -14.05
C ALA A 586 -38.45 30.72 -14.43
N CYS A 587 -39.25 29.78 -13.90
CA CYS A 587 -39.07 28.34 -14.07
C CYS A 587 -40.38 27.60 -14.37
N GLY A 588 -40.31 26.30 -14.64
CA GLY A 588 -41.47 25.48 -14.97
C GLY A 588 -42.45 25.33 -13.81
N GLN A 589 -41.95 24.94 -12.63
CA GLN A 589 -42.75 24.77 -11.41
C GLN A 589 -41.88 24.97 -10.15
N VAL A 590 -42.48 25.48 -9.07
CA VAL A 590 -41.80 25.67 -7.78
C VAL A 590 -42.50 24.89 -6.67
N PHE A 591 -41.70 24.18 -5.88
CA PHE A 591 -42.09 23.62 -4.60
C PHE A 591 -41.16 24.18 -3.52
N LEU A 592 -41.71 25.03 -2.64
CA LEU A 592 -40.98 25.54 -1.49
C LEU A 592 -41.53 24.89 -0.23
N PHE A 593 -40.75 23.98 0.34
CA PHE A 593 -41.04 23.38 1.63
C PHE A 593 -40.29 24.10 2.75
N THR A 594 -40.97 24.36 3.86
CA THR A 594 -40.34 24.97 5.03
C THR A 594 -40.93 24.48 6.36
N HIS A 595 -40.09 24.37 7.39
CA HIS A 595 -40.51 24.28 8.80
C HIS A 595 -40.48 25.65 9.50
N SER A 596 -39.89 26.68 8.88
CA SER A 596 -39.84 28.02 9.45
C SER A 596 -41.19 28.70 9.24
N PHE A 597 -41.91 28.94 10.34
CA PHE A 597 -43.18 29.65 10.27
C PHE A 597 -42.99 31.06 9.74
N GLU A 598 -41.86 31.70 10.06
CA GLU A 598 -41.57 33.05 9.57
C GLU A 598 -41.36 33.06 8.04
N LEU A 599 -40.59 32.12 7.48
CA LEU A 599 -40.44 32.00 6.02
C LEU A 599 -41.79 31.74 5.34
N PHE A 600 -42.59 30.84 5.91
CA PHE A 600 -43.94 30.56 5.44
C PHE A 600 -44.82 31.82 5.48
N ARG A 601 -44.78 32.58 6.57
CA ARG A 601 -45.54 33.83 6.73
C ARG A 601 -45.11 34.90 5.72
N LEU A 602 -43.81 35.06 5.48
CA LEU A 602 -43.31 36.01 4.47
C LEU A 602 -43.81 35.65 3.08
N TRP A 603 -43.70 34.38 2.68
CA TRP A 603 -44.14 33.91 1.36
C TRP A 603 -45.66 33.95 1.20
N THR A 604 -46.43 33.56 2.22
CA THR A 604 -47.90 33.69 2.19
C THR A 604 -48.34 35.14 2.00
N ASN A 605 -47.74 36.09 2.73
CA ASN A 605 -48.02 37.51 2.55
C ASN A 605 -47.64 38.02 1.15
N GLN A 606 -46.53 37.54 0.57
CA GLN A 606 -46.11 37.90 -0.78
C GLN A 606 -47.10 37.34 -1.83
N LEU A 607 -47.54 36.08 -1.68
CA LEU A 607 -48.54 35.46 -2.54
C LEU A 607 -49.91 36.16 -2.44
N ASP A 608 -50.35 36.51 -1.23
CA ASP A 608 -51.62 37.22 -1.03
C ASP A 608 -51.63 38.63 -1.65
N ARG A 609 -50.46 39.27 -1.81
CA ARG A 609 -50.30 40.56 -2.49
C ARG A 609 -50.37 40.46 -4.01
N LEU A 610 -50.31 39.25 -4.59
CA LEU A 610 -50.50 39.08 -6.01
C LEU A 610 -51.95 39.46 -6.40
N PRO A 611 -52.17 40.05 -7.59
CA PRO A 611 -53.52 40.38 -8.05
C PRO A 611 -54.46 39.18 -8.00
N SER A 612 -55.75 39.40 -7.75
CA SER A 612 -56.77 38.35 -7.60
C SER A 612 -56.83 37.36 -8.77
N SER A 613 -56.41 37.78 -9.96
CA SER A 613 -56.27 36.94 -11.15
C SER A 613 -55.30 35.76 -11.00
N TYR A 614 -54.35 35.83 -10.06
CA TYR A 614 -53.38 34.77 -9.76
C TYR A 614 -53.89 33.78 -8.68
N HIS A 615 -55.05 34.08 -8.06
CA HIS A 615 -55.69 33.26 -7.02
C HIS A 615 -56.56 32.16 -7.67
N GLY A 616 -55.94 31.29 -8.47
CA GLY A 616 -56.59 30.08 -8.99
C GLY A 616 -57.32 30.20 -10.34
N ASN A 617 -57.22 31.33 -11.05
CA ASN A 617 -57.75 31.44 -12.42
C ASN A 617 -56.75 30.81 -13.42
N PRO A 618 -57.11 29.71 -14.11
CA PRO A 618 -56.21 29.03 -15.04
C PRO A 618 -55.90 29.84 -16.32
N ASN A 619 -56.62 30.93 -16.59
CA ASN A 619 -56.42 31.77 -17.78
C ASN A 619 -55.24 32.75 -17.66
N HIS A 620 -54.69 32.94 -16.46
CA HIS A 620 -53.44 33.68 -16.25
C HIS A 620 -52.33 32.67 -15.93
N GLY A 621 -51.25 32.69 -16.71
CA GLY A 621 -50.18 31.68 -16.73
C GLY A 621 -49.34 31.49 -15.46
N MET A 622 -49.83 31.86 -14.27
CA MET A 622 -49.22 31.56 -12.99
C MET A 622 -50.31 31.44 -11.90
N THR A 623 -50.40 30.28 -11.26
CA THR A 623 -51.28 30.00 -10.13
C THR A 623 -50.47 29.45 -8.96
N TYR A 624 -50.96 29.63 -7.74
CA TYR A 624 -50.28 29.13 -6.55
C TYR A 624 -51.19 28.31 -5.64
N ARG A 625 -50.58 27.52 -4.75
CA ARG A 625 -51.27 26.78 -3.70
C ARG A 625 -50.46 26.84 -2.41
N ILE A 626 -51.17 27.03 -1.29
CA ILE A 626 -50.60 27.07 0.05
C ILE A 626 -51.06 25.82 0.80
N LEU A 627 -50.11 24.97 1.17
CA LEU A 627 -50.34 23.66 1.76
C LEU A 627 -49.66 23.55 3.12
N GLU A 628 -50.20 22.69 3.98
CA GLU A 628 -49.52 22.09 5.12
C GLU A 628 -49.41 20.58 4.90
N LEU A 629 -48.21 20.02 5.10
CA LEU A 629 -47.98 18.58 5.14
C LEU A 629 -47.97 18.13 6.60
N ARG A 630 -49.10 17.58 7.06
CA ARG A 630 -49.30 17.16 8.46
C ARG A 630 -49.22 15.65 8.59
N ALA A 631 -48.42 15.12 9.50
CA ALA A 631 -48.43 13.69 9.82
C ALA A 631 -49.57 13.38 10.79
N GLN A 632 -50.60 12.71 10.27
CA GLN A 632 -51.80 12.32 11.03
C GLN A 632 -51.80 10.84 11.35
N ALA A 633 -52.24 10.50 12.55
CA ALA A 633 -52.46 9.13 12.97
C ALA A 633 -53.69 8.56 12.26
N HIS A 634 -53.63 7.27 11.94
CA HIS A 634 -54.75 6.52 11.43
C HIS A 634 -54.70 5.10 11.99
N SER A 635 -55.86 4.50 12.20
CA SER A 635 -55.97 3.09 12.54
C SER A 635 -55.68 2.23 11.29
N THR A 636 -54.82 1.23 11.44
CA THR A 636 -54.63 0.19 10.41
C THR A 636 -55.74 -0.87 10.51
N PRO A 637 -55.99 -1.68 9.46
CA PRO A 637 -56.95 -2.78 9.52
C PRO A 637 -56.69 -3.76 10.68
N GLU A 638 -55.43 -3.88 11.12
CA GLU A 638 -54.99 -4.71 12.23
C GLU A 638 -55.15 -4.04 13.61
N GLY A 639 -55.73 -2.83 13.67
CA GLY A 639 -55.98 -2.07 14.90
C GLY A 639 -54.75 -1.36 15.47
N ALA A 640 -53.62 -1.35 14.77
CA ALA A 640 -52.45 -0.58 15.16
C ALA A 640 -52.59 0.89 14.71
N LEU A 641 -52.09 1.84 15.51
CA LEU A 641 -52.00 3.23 15.09
C LEU A 641 -50.72 3.44 14.27
N SER A 642 -50.86 4.00 13.08
CA SER A 642 -49.75 4.39 12.22
C SER A 642 -49.90 5.84 11.80
N ARG A 643 -48.78 6.55 11.60
CA ARG A 643 -48.79 7.95 11.18
C ARG A 643 -48.51 8.04 9.70
N ARG A 644 -49.34 8.80 8.97
CA ARG A 644 -49.18 9.07 7.55
C ARG A 644 -49.30 10.55 7.26
N PRO A 645 -48.55 11.08 6.28
CA PRO A 645 -48.67 12.49 5.90
C PRO A 645 -50.02 12.73 5.23
N LYS A 646 -50.60 13.92 5.40
CA LYS A 646 -51.81 14.38 4.72
C LYS A 646 -51.60 15.82 4.26
N TRP A 647 -52.11 16.13 3.08
CA TRP A 647 -52.20 17.50 2.58
C TRP A 647 -53.36 18.24 3.22
N ILE A 648 -53.09 19.42 3.75
CA ILE A 648 -54.09 20.38 4.21
C ILE A 648 -53.94 21.62 3.34
N GLU A 649 -55.00 22.03 2.66
CA GLU A 649 -54.99 23.24 1.82
C GLU A 649 -55.57 24.42 2.61
N TRP A 650 -54.75 25.44 2.83
CA TRP A 650 -55.10 26.58 3.66
C TRP A 650 -56.14 27.50 3.03
N ASP A 651 -56.22 27.52 1.69
CA ASP A 651 -57.13 28.40 0.96
C ASP A 651 -58.33 27.62 0.35
N ALA A 652 -58.53 26.35 0.76
CA ALA A 652 -59.63 25.51 0.27
C ALA A 652 -61.02 26.04 0.65
N SER A 653 -61.13 26.82 1.73
CA SER A 653 -62.37 27.48 2.16
C SER A 653 -62.10 28.92 2.60
N MET A 654 -63.10 29.80 2.50
CA MET A 654 -63.00 31.15 3.05
C MET A 654 -62.71 31.15 4.55
N GLY A 655 -63.21 30.14 5.28
CA GLY A 655 -62.93 29.94 6.70
C GLY A 655 -61.43 29.74 6.94
N ASN A 656 -60.81 28.80 6.23
CA ASN A 656 -59.39 28.48 6.38
C ASN A 656 -58.49 29.65 5.97
N LYS A 657 -58.83 30.36 4.87
CA LYS A 657 -58.09 31.56 4.44
C LYS A 657 -58.17 32.69 5.47
N THR A 658 -59.34 32.88 6.10
CA THR A 658 -59.52 33.87 7.17
C THR A 658 -58.66 33.54 8.39
N VAL A 659 -58.60 32.25 8.78
CA VAL A 659 -57.74 31.81 9.89
C VAL A 659 -56.28 32.03 9.53
N ARG A 660 -55.79 31.54 8.39
CA ARG A 660 -54.39 31.67 7.94
C ARG A 660 -53.91 33.12 7.98
N THR A 661 -54.69 34.06 7.45
CA THR A 661 -54.31 35.49 7.37
C THR A 661 -54.20 36.16 8.74
N LYS A 662 -54.77 35.56 9.80
CA LYS A 662 -54.63 35.98 11.20
C LYS A 662 -53.44 35.33 11.93
N LEU A 663 -52.81 34.29 11.36
CA LEU A 663 -51.63 33.64 11.93
C LEU A 663 -50.39 34.53 11.70
N ARG A 664 -50.24 35.57 12.53
CA ARG A 664 -49.20 36.61 12.37
C ARG A 664 -47.88 36.29 13.04
N SER A 665 -47.84 35.29 13.91
CA SER A 665 -46.62 34.80 14.56
C SER A 665 -46.74 33.31 14.82
N GLU A 666 -45.62 32.69 15.13
CA GLU A 666 -45.60 31.28 15.50
C GLU A 666 -46.45 30.99 16.74
N TYR A 667 -46.52 31.92 17.69
CA TYR A 667 -47.44 31.83 18.84
C TYR A 667 -48.90 31.65 18.39
N HIS A 668 -49.38 32.47 17.44
CA HIS A 668 -50.73 32.33 16.90
C HIS A 668 -50.94 30.99 16.19
N TYR A 669 -49.94 30.53 15.43
CA TYR A 669 -49.99 29.24 14.75
C TYR A 669 -50.04 28.07 15.72
N LEU A 670 -49.20 28.07 16.75
CA LEU A 670 -49.14 27.00 17.76
C LEU A 670 -50.42 26.96 18.60
N PHE A 671 -50.96 28.12 18.97
CA PHE A 671 -52.26 28.24 19.64
C PHE A 671 -53.36 27.64 18.75
N TRP A 672 -53.45 28.10 17.51
CA TRP A 672 -54.45 27.56 16.58
C TRP A 672 -54.28 26.04 16.38
N LYS A 673 -53.06 25.57 16.15
CA LYS A 673 -52.77 24.17 15.81
C LYS A 673 -53.15 23.20 16.91
N ALA A 674 -52.77 23.49 18.16
CA ALA A 674 -53.14 22.64 19.28
C ALA A 674 -54.66 22.66 19.50
N ALA A 675 -55.32 23.82 19.31
CA ALA A 675 -56.77 23.93 19.41
C ALA A 675 -57.49 23.18 18.28
N ASP A 676 -57.01 23.27 17.04
CA ASP A 676 -57.55 22.59 15.85
C ASP A 676 -57.59 21.07 16.03
N ILE A 677 -56.51 20.47 16.54
CA ILE A 677 -56.47 19.02 16.81
C ILE A 677 -57.32 18.65 18.04
N LEU A 678 -57.35 19.50 19.07
CA LEU A 678 -58.16 19.24 20.26
C LEU A 678 -59.67 19.29 19.95
N THR A 679 -60.08 20.13 18.99
CA THR A 679 -61.48 20.39 18.65
C THR A 679 -61.95 19.72 17.36
N SER A 680 -61.09 18.96 16.68
CA SER A 680 -61.43 18.22 15.45
C SER A 680 -62.47 17.11 15.67
N SER A 681 -62.70 16.69 16.90
CA SER A 681 -63.73 15.71 17.28
C SER A 681 -65.08 16.42 17.48
N GLN A 682 -66.10 16.08 16.67
CA GLN A 682 -67.34 16.87 16.63
C GLN A 682 -68.25 16.69 17.85
N VAL A 683 -68.25 15.55 18.55
CA VAL A 683 -68.92 15.33 19.86
C VAL A 683 -68.31 14.07 20.49
N GLY A 684 -67.98 14.08 21.79
CA GLY A 684 -67.49 12.91 22.54
C GLY A 684 -65.98 12.94 22.86
N PRO A 685 -65.44 11.88 23.51
CA PRO A 685 -64.03 11.82 23.86
C PRO A 685 -63.15 11.92 22.61
N ILE A 686 -61.97 12.51 22.77
CA ILE A 686 -61.01 12.70 21.68
C ILE A 686 -60.72 11.36 20.99
N ARG A 687 -60.73 11.36 19.65
CA ARG A 687 -60.44 10.15 18.88
C ARG A 687 -59.02 9.64 19.20
N PRO A 688 -58.80 8.31 19.27
CA PRO A 688 -57.46 7.76 19.51
C PRO A 688 -56.39 8.27 18.54
N GLU A 689 -56.79 8.56 17.30
CA GLU A 689 -55.94 9.18 16.28
C GLU A 689 -55.56 10.62 16.64
N ASP A 690 -56.55 11.45 16.99
CA ASP A 690 -56.34 12.86 17.35
C ASP A 690 -55.50 12.98 18.64
N GLU A 691 -55.72 12.08 19.60
CA GLU A 691 -54.92 11.98 20.83
C GLU A 691 -53.47 11.58 20.52
N ALA A 692 -53.25 10.66 19.58
CA ALA A 692 -51.91 10.28 19.15
C ALA A 692 -51.19 11.43 18.41
N ASP A 693 -51.92 12.21 17.63
CA ASP A 693 -51.39 13.40 16.96
C ASP A 693 -51.05 14.51 17.95
N LEU A 694 -51.91 14.77 18.94
CA LEU A 694 -51.60 15.68 20.05
C LEU A 694 -50.37 15.19 20.82
N ALA A 695 -50.31 13.90 21.18
CA ALA A 695 -49.18 13.35 21.91
C ALA A 695 -47.83 13.54 21.17
N ALA A 696 -47.86 13.51 19.84
CA ALA A 696 -46.68 13.72 19.02
C ALA A 696 -46.18 15.17 18.99
N ILE A 697 -47.07 16.17 19.10
CA ILE A 697 -46.70 17.60 18.98
C ILE A 697 -46.70 18.35 20.32
N ALA A 698 -47.50 17.91 21.29
CA ALA A 698 -47.80 18.64 22.51
C ALA A 698 -46.56 19.01 23.36
N PRO A 699 -45.51 18.17 23.52
CA PRO A 699 -44.35 18.56 24.33
C PRO A 699 -43.69 19.85 23.81
N ASN A 700 -43.50 19.95 22.50
CA ASN A 700 -42.89 21.09 21.84
C ASN A 700 -43.87 22.27 21.70
N VAL A 701 -45.11 21.98 21.29
CA VAL A 701 -46.13 23.02 21.07
C VAL A 701 -46.47 23.72 22.38
N CYS A 702 -46.76 22.98 23.45
CA CYS A 702 -47.09 23.56 24.76
C CYS A 702 -45.95 24.41 25.31
N ARG A 703 -44.71 23.93 25.20
CA ARG A 703 -43.53 24.66 25.68
C ARG A 703 -43.39 25.99 24.95
N ARG A 704 -43.36 25.96 23.62
CA ARG A 704 -43.17 27.16 22.79
C ARG A 704 -44.35 28.12 22.88
N LEU A 705 -45.57 27.60 23.05
CA LEU A 705 -46.75 28.40 23.32
C LEU A 705 -46.62 29.15 24.65
N LEU A 706 -46.23 28.46 25.72
CA LEU A 706 -46.02 29.07 27.03
C LEU A 706 -44.82 30.03 27.04
N GLU A 707 -43.70 29.69 26.40
CA GLU A 707 -42.56 30.60 26.24
C GLU A 707 -42.98 31.90 25.54
N GLY A 708 -43.77 31.81 24.45
CA GLY A 708 -44.33 32.96 23.76
C GLY A 708 -45.23 33.81 24.66
N PHE A 709 -46.15 33.19 25.38
CA PHE A 709 -47.06 33.88 26.30
C PHE A 709 -46.32 34.52 27.49
N PHE A 710 -45.41 33.78 28.13
CA PHE A 710 -44.67 34.25 29.31
C PHE A 710 -43.62 35.29 28.97
N SER A 711 -43.06 35.31 27.75
CA SER A 711 -42.15 36.38 27.32
C SER A 711 -42.81 37.76 27.44
N TYR A 712 -44.12 37.85 27.23
CA TYR A 712 -44.90 39.07 27.42
C TYR A 712 -45.37 39.25 28.86
N ARG A 713 -45.84 38.18 29.51
CA ARG A 713 -46.46 38.28 30.84
C ARG A 713 -45.47 38.40 32.00
N TYR A 714 -44.29 37.81 31.84
CA TYR A 714 -43.19 37.75 32.83
C TYR A 714 -41.85 38.14 32.19
N PRO A 715 -41.70 39.38 31.70
CA PRO A 715 -40.49 39.83 31.02
C PRO A 715 -39.27 39.89 31.96
N GLN A 716 -39.48 39.95 33.28
CA GLN A 716 -38.41 39.98 34.28
C GLN A 716 -37.58 38.68 34.35
N GLU A 717 -38.14 37.54 33.92
CA GLU A 717 -37.46 36.25 33.84
C GLU A 717 -37.20 35.80 32.38
N MET A 718 -37.15 36.74 31.43
CA MET A 718 -37.00 36.43 30.02
C MET A 718 -35.70 35.64 29.74
N GLY A 719 -35.81 34.59 28.93
CA GLY A 719 -34.71 33.65 28.67
C GLY A 719 -34.60 32.51 29.69
N ASN A 720 -35.38 32.54 30.78
CA ASN A 720 -35.45 31.48 31.77
C ASN A 720 -36.88 30.92 31.90
N PHE A 721 -37.23 30.01 30.99
CA PHE A 721 -38.55 29.39 30.95
C PHE A 721 -38.95 28.74 32.28
N ARG A 722 -37.99 28.13 32.98
CA ARG A 722 -38.25 27.45 34.25
C ARG A 722 -38.75 28.41 35.32
N ASP A 723 -38.12 29.57 35.44
CA ASP A 723 -38.50 30.56 36.45
C ASP A 723 -39.77 31.32 36.06
N GLN A 724 -39.97 31.61 34.76
CA GLN A 724 -41.26 32.09 34.24
C GLN A 724 -42.42 31.14 34.57
N MET A 725 -42.21 29.83 34.38
CA MET A 725 -43.22 28.82 34.64
C MET A 725 -43.49 28.63 36.13
N LYS A 726 -42.48 28.78 37.02
CA LYS A 726 -42.72 28.80 38.48
C LYS A 726 -43.62 29.96 38.90
N LEU A 727 -43.35 31.16 38.41
CA LEU A 727 -44.18 32.34 38.68
C LEU A 727 -45.61 32.15 38.20
N ALA A 728 -45.80 31.53 37.03
CA ALA A 728 -47.11 31.19 36.49
C ALA A 728 -47.84 30.15 37.36
N ILE A 729 -47.15 29.09 37.78
CA ILE A 729 -47.69 28.04 38.65
C ILE A 729 -48.07 28.61 40.03
N ASP A 730 -47.30 29.57 40.55
CA ASP A 730 -47.58 30.19 41.84
C ASP A 730 -48.89 30.99 41.88
N GLN A 731 -49.41 31.40 40.71
CA GLN A 731 -50.73 32.01 40.58
C GLN A 731 -51.87 30.98 40.53
N LEU A 732 -51.58 29.68 40.48
CA LEU A 732 -52.58 28.62 40.57
C LEU A 732 -52.84 28.23 42.03
N ASP A 733 -54.12 28.15 42.39
CA ASP A 733 -54.55 27.53 43.65
C ASP A 733 -54.02 26.09 43.77
N ASN A 734 -53.80 25.63 45.00
CA ASN A 734 -53.43 24.24 45.28
C ASN A 734 -54.56 23.31 44.80
N GLY A 735 -54.28 22.53 43.75
CA GLY A 735 -55.25 21.62 43.13
C GLY A 735 -54.65 20.88 41.93
N ALA A 736 -55.46 20.05 41.26
CA ALA A 736 -55.02 19.14 40.22
C ALA A 736 -54.30 19.84 39.05
N SER A 737 -54.72 21.06 38.68
CA SER A 737 -54.06 21.85 37.63
C SER A 737 -52.66 22.32 38.01
N ARG A 738 -52.44 22.72 39.28
CA ARG A 738 -51.11 23.09 39.78
C ARG A 738 -50.17 21.87 39.76
N THR A 739 -50.64 20.73 40.27
CA THR A 739 -49.88 19.48 40.27
C THR A 739 -49.49 19.04 38.85
N ARG A 740 -50.42 19.14 37.88
CA ARG A 740 -50.14 18.82 36.46
C ARG A 740 -49.11 19.76 35.84
N MET A 741 -49.18 21.06 36.11
CA MET A 741 -48.21 22.02 35.58
C MET A 741 -46.83 21.89 36.23
N VAL A 742 -46.76 21.56 37.52
CA VAL A 742 -45.52 21.19 38.22
C VAL A 742 -44.92 19.91 37.63
N TRP A 743 -45.75 18.89 37.38
CA TRP A 743 -45.31 17.66 36.73
C TRP A 743 -44.81 17.93 35.29
N TYR A 744 -45.52 18.74 34.51
CA TYR A 744 -45.11 19.14 33.16
C TYR A 744 -43.77 19.89 33.21
N LEU A 745 -43.59 20.80 34.17
CA LEU A 745 -42.32 21.47 34.42
C LEU A 745 -41.21 20.44 34.73
N HIS A 746 -41.41 19.52 35.67
CA HIS A 746 -40.37 18.54 36.02
C HIS A 746 -40.02 17.58 34.88
N GLN A 747 -41.01 17.14 34.09
CA GLN A 747 -40.82 16.10 33.09
C GLN A 747 -40.35 16.65 31.73
N TYR A 748 -40.69 17.89 31.37
CA TYR A 748 -40.46 18.43 30.02
C TYR A 748 -39.72 19.78 29.97
N SER A 749 -39.40 20.42 31.11
CA SER A 749 -38.63 21.68 31.15
C SER A 749 -37.15 21.52 31.55
N HIS A 750 -36.72 20.33 32.02
CA HIS A 750 -35.39 20.15 32.63
C HIS A 750 -34.21 20.06 31.62
N ASN A 751 -34.49 19.94 30.32
CA ASN A 751 -33.47 20.00 29.27
C ASN A 751 -33.73 21.21 28.36
N GLU A 752 -32.66 21.93 28.00
CA GLU A 752 -32.67 22.90 26.89
C GLU A 752 -33.03 22.22 25.54
N TYR A 753 -32.98 20.89 25.48
CA TYR A 753 -33.50 20.06 24.39
C TYR A 753 -34.69 19.19 24.86
N VAL A 754 -35.86 19.38 24.25
CA VAL A 754 -37.00 18.47 24.46
C VAL A 754 -36.67 17.11 23.84
N ASP A 755 -36.66 16.05 24.65
CA ASP A 755 -36.49 14.68 24.17
C ASP A 755 -37.76 14.23 23.42
N THR A 756 -37.72 14.29 22.09
CA THR A 756 -38.83 13.91 21.21
C THR A 756 -39.16 12.41 21.24
N ASN A 757 -38.33 11.56 21.87
CA ASN A 757 -38.59 10.12 22.00
C ASN A 757 -39.42 9.76 23.25
N ARG A 758 -39.63 10.69 24.18
CA ARG A 758 -40.54 10.51 25.32
C ARG A 758 -41.92 11.10 25.00
N GLY A 759 -42.75 10.32 24.30
CA GLY A 759 -44.16 10.68 24.08
C GLY A 759 -44.97 10.71 25.37
N PHE A 760 -46.05 11.50 25.40
CA PHE A 760 -47.08 11.40 26.44
C PHE A 760 -47.71 10.00 26.45
N ARG A 761 -48.17 9.53 27.62
CA ARG A 761 -49.00 8.31 27.70
C ARG A 761 -50.31 8.53 26.94
N ARG A 762 -50.97 7.45 26.49
CA ARG A 762 -52.29 7.56 25.83
C ARG A 762 -53.29 8.27 26.76
N GLY A 763 -53.93 9.34 26.28
CA GLY A 763 -54.92 10.13 27.02
C GLY A 763 -54.34 11.31 27.81
N GLU A 764 -53.01 11.42 27.91
CA GLU A 764 -52.34 12.45 28.71
C GLU A 764 -52.11 13.75 27.91
N ALA A 765 -52.07 13.68 26.57
CA ALA A 765 -51.69 14.81 25.74
C ALA A 765 -52.80 15.87 25.68
N SER A 766 -54.06 15.46 25.45
CA SER A 766 -55.19 16.38 25.46
C SER A 766 -55.41 17.01 26.83
N VAL A 767 -55.19 16.26 27.92
CA VAL A 767 -55.27 16.78 29.31
C VAL A 767 -54.24 17.87 29.56
N ILE A 768 -53.01 17.69 29.08
CA ILE A 768 -51.93 18.68 29.25
C ILE A 768 -52.18 19.91 28.39
N VAL A 769 -52.57 19.73 27.13
CA VAL A 769 -52.90 20.85 26.23
C VAL A 769 -54.06 21.68 26.80
N ARG A 770 -55.13 21.03 27.29
CA ARG A 770 -56.22 21.72 28.01
C ARG A 770 -55.74 22.43 29.27
N SER A 771 -54.85 21.80 30.04
CA SER A 771 -54.27 22.42 31.25
C SER A 771 -53.43 23.66 30.91
N VAL A 772 -52.74 23.67 29.76
CA VAL A 772 -51.98 24.82 29.25
C VAL A 772 -52.93 25.96 28.83
N TYR A 773 -54.01 25.67 28.11
CA TYR A 773 -55.03 26.69 27.82
C TYR A 773 -55.71 27.21 29.08
N GLY A 774 -56.03 26.33 30.02
CA GLY A 774 -56.54 26.71 31.34
C GLY A 774 -55.58 27.61 32.12
N LEU A 775 -54.27 27.36 32.02
CA LEU A 775 -53.25 28.22 32.62
C LEU A 775 -53.21 29.61 31.97
N ILE A 776 -53.23 29.68 30.63
CA ILE A 776 -53.27 30.94 29.90
C ILE A 776 -54.54 31.72 30.28
N ASN A 777 -55.71 31.08 30.23
CA ASN A 777 -56.99 31.70 30.60
C ASN A 777 -57.03 32.17 32.06
N ARG A 778 -56.39 31.43 32.99
CA ARG A 778 -56.38 31.81 34.40
C ARG A 778 -55.48 33.01 34.70
N ILE A 779 -54.38 33.13 33.96
CA ILE A 779 -53.43 34.24 34.12
C ILE A 779 -53.92 35.49 33.37
N ASP A 780 -54.51 35.31 32.19
CA ASP A 780 -55.00 36.38 31.32
C ASP A 780 -56.23 35.91 30.50
N PRO A 781 -57.44 36.00 31.09
CA PRO A 781 -58.66 35.55 30.43
C PRO A 781 -59.04 36.41 29.22
N GLU A 782 -58.79 37.72 29.29
CA GLU A 782 -59.09 38.65 28.19
C GLU A 782 -58.27 38.29 26.95
N HIS A 783 -56.97 38.00 27.12
CA HIS A 783 -56.11 37.53 26.03
C HIS A 783 -56.58 36.19 25.46
N PHE A 784 -56.94 35.23 26.32
CA PHE A 784 -57.40 33.91 25.87
C PHE A 784 -58.68 33.99 25.04
N ASP A 785 -59.68 34.75 25.50
CA ASP A 785 -60.94 34.93 24.80
C ASP A 785 -60.74 35.67 23.47
N ALA A 786 -59.93 36.74 23.46
CA ALA A 786 -59.59 37.48 22.24
C ALA A 786 -58.86 36.59 21.22
N MET A 787 -57.98 35.69 21.66
CA MET A 787 -57.32 34.70 20.81
C MET A 787 -58.31 33.70 20.21
N CYS A 788 -59.25 33.21 21.01
CA CYS A 788 -60.30 32.29 20.54
C CYS A 788 -61.21 32.97 19.51
N GLU A 789 -61.66 34.19 19.78
CA GLU A 789 -62.48 34.97 18.84
C GLU A 789 -61.73 35.25 17.53
N ALA A 790 -60.47 35.69 17.62
CA ALA A 790 -59.65 35.97 16.46
C ALA A 790 -59.50 34.72 15.58
N LEU A 791 -59.22 33.56 16.17
CA LEU A 791 -58.96 32.32 15.44
C LEU A 791 -60.23 31.51 15.14
N LYS A 792 -61.42 32.01 15.50
CA LYS A 792 -62.73 31.33 15.36
C LYS A 792 -62.76 29.97 16.08
N LEU A 793 -62.18 29.91 17.27
CA LEU A 793 -62.14 28.73 18.13
C LEU A 793 -63.23 28.82 19.20
N ASP A 794 -63.74 27.66 19.61
CA ASP A 794 -64.73 27.56 20.69
C ASP A 794 -64.01 27.48 22.04
N SER A 795 -64.02 28.57 22.81
CA SER A 795 -63.33 28.64 24.11
C SER A 795 -63.86 27.64 25.13
N ALA A 796 -65.15 27.28 25.07
CA ALA A 796 -65.75 26.31 25.97
C ALA A 796 -65.17 24.91 25.74
N LYS A 797 -64.97 24.51 24.48
CA LYS A 797 -64.36 23.21 24.13
C LYS A 797 -62.89 23.10 24.54
N LEU A 798 -62.16 24.21 24.49
CA LEU A 798 -60.75 24.26 24.91
C LEU A 798 -60.60 24.16 26.44
N LEU A 799 -61.62 24.58 27.19
CA LEU A 799 -61.65 24.60 28.65
C LEU A 799 -62.53 23.50 29.28
N GLU A 800 -63.04 22.55 28.48
CA GLU A 800 -63.85 21.43 28.97
C GLU A 800 -63.22 20.75 30.19
N ALA A 801 -64.04 20.49 31.21
CA ALA A 801 -63.60 19.92 32.48
C ALA A 801 -62.90 18.57 32.26
N ILE A 802 -61.68 18.45 32.81
CA ILE A 802 -60.94 17.19 32.85
C ILE A 802 -61.59 16.32 33.92
N ASP A 803 -62.24 15.22 33.53
CA ASP A 803 -62.88 14.29 34.46
C ASP A 803 -61.81 13.62 35.35
N GLU A 804 -61.95 13.69 36.67
CA GLU A 804 -60.95 13.16 37.61
C GLU A 804 -60.80 11.62 37.52
N ALA A 805 -61.76 10.95 36.88
CA ALA A 805 -61.77 9.50 36.67
C ALA A 805 -60.78 9.01 35.58
N ASP A 806 -60.33 9.87 34.67
CA ASP A 806 -59.34 9.52 33.62
C ASP A 806 -57.89 9.47 34.18
N LEU A 807 -57.69 9.80 35.45
CA LEU A 807 -56.40 9.79 36.14
C LEU A 807 -56.02 8.38 36.62
N GLY A 808 -55.50 7.56 35.72
CA GLY A 808 -54.78 6.35 36.09
C GLY A 808 -53.54 6.63 36.95
N SER A 809 -53.69 6.55 38.28
CA SER A 809 -52.64 6.47 39.32
C SER A 809 -51.33 7.25 39.05
N VAL A 810 -51.34 8.57 39.25
CA VAL A 810 -50.10 9.32 39.48
C VAL A 810 -49.67 9.01 40.91
N ARG A 811 -48.75 8.05 41.08
CA ARG A 811 -48.09 7.80 42.37
C ARG A 811 -47.37 9.06 42.83
N GLU A 812 -47.60 9.42 44.10
CA GLU A 812 -46.90 10.46 44.84
C GLU A 812 -45.37 10.31 44.68
N LEU A 813 -44.70 11.37 44.24
CA LEU A 813 -43.26 11.53 44.41
C LEU A 813 -43.01 12.22 45.76
N PRO A 814 -42.01 11.80 46.55
CA PRO A 814 -41.73 12.40 47.84
C PRO A 814 -41.20 13.83 47.64
N LEU A 815 -41.78 14.75 48.41
CA LEU A 815 -41.23 16.10 48.62
C LEU A 815 -39.80 15.97 49.16
N GLU A 816 -38.80 16.24 48.33
CA GLU A 816 -37.42 16.37 48.81
C GLU A 816 -37.33 17.51 49.82
N SER A 817 -36.68 17.18 50.93
CA SER A 817 -36.51 17.98 52.12
C SER A 817 -35.74 19.27 51.83
N ARG A 818 -36.13 20.33 52.56
CA ARG A 818 -35.44 21.62 52.66
C ARG A 818 -33.92 21.42 52.81
N GLY A 819 -33.19 21.68 51.74
CA GLY A 819 -31.74 21.83 51.74
C GLY A 819 -31.31 23.01 52.60
N THR A 820 -30.43 22.72 53.54
CA THR A 820 -29.84 23.60 54.54
C THR A 820 -29.14 24.82 53.94
N THR A 821 -29.37 25.96 54.58
CA THR A 821 -28.70 27.24 54.37
C THR A 821 -27.18 27.11 54.49
N LYS A 822 -26.46 27.26 53.37
CA LYS A 822 -25.03 27.61 53.40
C LYS A 822 -24.90 29.10 53.67
N LYS A 823 -24.54 29.44 54.93
CA LYS A 823 -24.03 30.76 55.31
C LYS A 823 -22.79 31.08 54.47
N LEU A 824 -22.89 32.12 53.63
CA LEU A 824 -21.73 32.86 53.16
C LEU A 824 -21.50 34.02 54.15
N LEU A 825 -20.35 34.00 54.81
CA LEU A 825 -19.82 35.11 55.62
C LEU A 825 -19.35 36.25 54.68
N PRO A 826 -19.53 37.53 55.06
CA PRO A 826 -19.02 38.65 54.28
C PRO A 826 -17.57 38.97 54.66
N GLY A 827 -16.65 38.84 53.69
CA GLY A 827 -15.29 39.38 53.79
C GLY A 827 -15.28 40.83 53.33
N ALA A 828 -15.17 41.75 54.28
CA ALA A 828 -14.96 43.16 54.04
C ALA A 828 -13.54 43.40 53.48
N LEU A 829 -13.46 44.11 52.36
CA LEU A 829 -12.24 44.76 51.88
C LEU A 829 -12.06 46.04 52.68
N ASP A 830 -11.06 46.06 53.55
CA ASP A 830 -10.53 47.29 54.14
C ASP A 830 -9.24 47.70 53.42
N SER A 831 -9.11 49.01 53.38
CA SER A 831 -8.12 49.86 52.78
C SER A 831 -6.71 49.75 53.37
N GLY A 832 -5.69 50.03 52.55
CA GLY A 832 -4.55 50.85 53.00
C GLY A 832 -3.15 50.21 53.08
N ARG A 833 -2.29 50.70 52.15
CA ARG A 833 -0.88 51.12 52.33
C ARG A 833 0.27 50.09 52.47
N SER A 834 1.17 50.23 51.49
CA SER A 834 2.61 50.57 51.63
C SER A 834 3.66 49.48 51.87
N SER A 835 4.76 49.67 51.12
CA SER A 835 6.16 49.26 51.31
C SER A 835 6.55 47.80 51.06
N ALA A 836 7.10 47.53 49.87
CA ALA A 836 8.52 47.29 49.61
C ALA A 836 8.71 46.92 48.14
#